data_AF-A0AAN7CP29-F1
#
_entry.id   AF-A0AAN7CP29-F1
#
_cell.length_a   1.000
_cell.length_b   1.000
_cell.length_c   1.000
_cell.angle_alpha   90.00
_cell.angle_beta   90.00
_cell.angle_gamma   90.00
#
_symmetry.space_group_name_H-M   'P 1'
#
loop_
_entity.id
_entity.type
_entity.pdbx_description
1 polymer ?
#
loop_
_entity_poly.entity_id
_entity_poly.type
_entity_poly.pdbx_seq_one_letter_code
_entity_poly.pdbx_strand_id
1 'polypeptide(L)'
;MSGPGKGEVVRPLGPWLRGRDIYGVLKQALANIVLAIPSLGVGISGQDTPKPQFVQQASINLEDHFEFLERKCEDLATHDAILIGILQDRHDRSWPNVEHQPPWKLTVVAWGALGGEVDMFVFDAVFAAHHSIADGRSTALFHKAFLGELNRPNGQPAPLSGNTLNLKEVAPQAHSRPQEELVRFSTSWGFIVRTLWHELAPAWLQGRQPPAPWAGKTITLNPCRTRLQIVRVPSTAVPNILAACRARQTTLTPFLHAMILASLSKQLPPEKAAAFRSTTPIDLRPFIDESSSNGRSLNLFGVFVTGQTHTFDAPTIAALRQGPSTDKIWEVAVGLRRSMKQHLDNVPKDDIMSILGWVPNWRDFWLSKVGRARQNTWEVSNIGSLPGCQEAEDEAGWKIQRSFMSQSAAVAGAAPLSVSNVGASALSMVQVRTKSNRMRPRDQGVVVRLLEDIPRFGRKDAVFRIERGRMRNQWFPHKRAEYMTPARFRELGLTRDDIGERDALYGTMEAAEFEESSEVDTPSATVLTTPPEKAHTILTTLIPSTLAFHRKPIPAPAPPPPSQSISPLVASAKADAAYDRDAPVAIYGSVSATDVVSHIKGLLVNDVEGSRIALGPEDVRFLGLDEETDRIKTLGRWEVDISVGGTGLEPVRKVVEILPLAEGSDGGEAQPTS
;
A
#
# COMPACT_ATOMS: atom_id res chain seq x y z
N MET A 1 -60.79 8.24 17.61
CA MET A 1 -60.28 8.26 16.23
C MET A 1 -58.76 8.38 16.28
N SER A 2 -58.09 7.24 16.37
CA SER A 2 -56.65 7.08 16.43
C SER A 2 -56.25 6.34 15.16
N GLY A 3 -55.61 7.04 14.22
CA GLY A 3 -55.17 6.48 12.94
C GLY A 3 -54.00 5.51 13.12
N PRO A 4 -53.90 4.45 12.29
CA PRO A 4 -52.87 3.42 12.44
C PRO A 4 -51.50 3.96 12.01
N GLY A 5 -50.48 3.41 12.67
CA GLY A 5 -49.10 3.88 12.64
C GLY A 5 -48.43 3.86 11.27
N LYS A 6 -47.47 4.77 11.13
CA LYS A 6 -46.45 4.76 10.08
C LYS A 6 -45.66 3.45 10.23
N GLY A 7 -45.99 2.47 9.39
CA GLY A 7 -45.16 1.30 9.16
C GLY A 7 -43.82 1.74 8.57
N GLU A 8 -42.76 1.35 9.27
CA GLU A 8 -41.37 1.46 8.88
C GLU A 8 -41.19 0.77 7.51
N VAL A 9 -40.96 1.56 6.46
CA VAL A 9 -40.70 1.03 5.11
C VAL A 9 -39.22 0.67 5.06
N VAL A 10 -38.87 -0.46 5.68
CA VAL A 10 -37.64 -1.19 5.37
C VAL A 10 -37.80 -1.67 3.94
N ARG A 11 -37.18 -0.98 2.97
CA ARG A 11 -37.19 -1.40 1.56
C ARG A 11 -36.13 -2.46 1.36
N PRO A 12 -36.50 -3.70 1.03
CA PRO A 12 -35.57 -4.75 0.63
C PRO A 12 -34.96 -4.42 -0.73
N LEU A 13 -33.88 -5.13 -1.09
CA LEU A 13 -33.44 -5.47 -2.46
C LEU A 13 -34.35 -4.96 -3.58
N GLY A 14 -33.76 -4.30 -4.58
CA GLY A 14 -34.43 -3.89 -5.83
C GLY A 14 -35.53 -4.89 -6.22
N PRO A 15 -36.81 -4.48 -6.32
CA PRO A 15 -38.00 -5.35 -6.31
C PRO A 15 -38.01 -6.54 -7.29
N TRP A 16 -37.09 -6.59 -8.26
CA TRP A 16 -37.04 -7.58 -9.33
C TRP A 16 -36.11 -8.79 -9.10
N LEU A 17 -35.27 -8.82 -8.06
CA LEU A 17 -34.31 -9.93 -7.83
C LEU A 17 -34.81 -11.02 -6.89
N ARG A 18 -35.89 -10.78 -6.13
CA ARG A 18 -36.47 -11.82 -5.26
C ARG A 18 -36.92 -13.01 -6.11
N GLY A 19 -36.29 -14.17 -5.89
CA GLY A 19 -36.61 -15.42 -6.57
C GLY A 19 -36.03 -15.61 -7.97
N ARG A 20 -35.15 -14.72 -8.46
CA ARG A 20 -34.44 -14.90 -9.74
C ARG A 20 -33.04 -15.46 -9.55
N ASP A 21 -32.60 -16.23 -10.53
CA ASP A 21 -31.21 -16.69 -10.62
C ASP A 21 -30.27 -15.49 -10.91
N ILE A 22 -29.51 -15.09 -9.90
CA ILE A 22 -28.57 -13.95 -9.98
C ILE A 22 -27.51 -14.20 -11.05
N TYR A 23 -27.03 -15.44 -11.18
CA TYR A 23 -26.07 -15.81 -12.22
C TYR A 23 -26.65 -15.54 -13.60
N GLY A 24 -27.88 -16.00 -13.85
CA GLY A 24 -28.62 -15.74 -15.09
C GLY A 24 -28.79 -14.26 -15.40
N VAL A 25 -29.16 -13.44 -14.40
CA VAL A 25 -29.32 -11.99 -14.56
C VAL A 25 -27.99 -11.32 -14.97
N LEU A 26 -26.89 -11.65 -14.26
CA LEU A 26 -25.57 -11.07 -14.53
C LEU A 26 -25.04 -11.50 -15.90
N LYS A 27 -25.23 -12.78 -16.26
CA LYS A 27 -24.82 -13.32 -17.55
C LYS A 27 -25.62 -12.70 -18.71
N GLN A 28 -26.91 -12.49 -18.52
CA GLN A 28 -27.76 -11.81 -19.51
C GLN A 28 -27.35 -10.35 -19.70
N ALA A 29 -27.11 -9.62 -18.61
CA ALA A 29 -26.60 -8.25 -18.68
C ALA A 29 -25.24 -8.18 -19.41
N LEU A 30 -24.34 -9.14 -19.14
CA LEU A 30 -23.07 -9.25 -19.85
C LEU A 30 -23.27 -9.46 -21.35
N ALA A 31 -24.19 -10.34 -21.76
CA ALA A 31 -24.48 -10.60 -23.16
C ALA A 31 -24.94 -9.34 -23.91
N ASN A 32 -25.85 -8.55 -23.30
CA ASN A 32 -26.31 -7.28 -23.87
C ASN A 32 -25.16 -6.27 -24.03
N ILE A 33 -24.24 -6.22 -23.07
CA ILE A 33 -23.10 -5.30 -23.11
C ILE A 33 -22.11 -5.66 -24.21
N VAL A 34 -21.85 -6.94 -24.42
CA VAL A 34 -20.98 -7.37 -25.53
C VAL A 34 -21.57 -6.95 -26.88
N LEU A 35 -22.88 -7.05 -27.06
CA LEU A 35 -23.56 -6.57 -28.27
C LEU A 35 -23.51 -5.04 -28.38
N ALA A 36 -23.62 -4.33 -27.26
CA ALA A 36 -23.57 -2.87 -27.22
C ALA A 36 -22.16 -2.29 -27.39
N ILE A 37 -21.12 -3.05 -27.05
CA ILE A 37 -19.71 -2.67 -27.13
C ILE A 37 -18.98 -3.64 -28.08
N PRO A 38 -18.97 -3.36 -29.40
CA PRO A 38 -18.38 -4.24 -30.41
C PRO A 38 -16.93 -4.64 -30.14
N SER A 39 -16.13 -3.76 -29.53
CA SER A 39 -14.73 -4.04 -29.18
C SER A 39 -14.55 -5.23 -28.21
N LEU A 40 -15.59 -5.63 -27.48
CA LEU A 40 -15.57 -6.85 -26.66
C LEU A 40 -15.72 -8.13 -27.49
N GLY A 41 -16.14 -8.03 -28.75
CA GLY A 41 -16.21 -9.15 -29.69
C GLY A 41 -14.93 -9.40 -30.49
N VAL A 42 -13.82 -8.73 -30.15
CA VAL A 42 -12.62 -8.67 -30.99
C VAL A 42 -11.48 -9.48 -30.39
N GLY A 43 -10.88 -10.36 -31.21
CA GLY A 43 -9.62 -11.04 -30.94
C GLY A 43 -8.42 -10.32 -31.56
N ILE A 44 -7.22 -10.79 -31.26
CA ILE A 44 -5.94 -10.23 -31.74
C ILE A 44 -5.20 -11.30 -32.54
N SER A 45 -5.20 -11.19 -33.86
CA SER A 45 -4.43 -12.07 -34.73
C SER A 45 -3.01 -11.54 -34.92
N GLY A 46 -2.05 -12.45 -35.01
CA GLY A 46 -0.65 -12.10 -35.27
C GLY A 46 0.00 -11.25 -34.18
N GLN A 47 -0.35 -11.44 -32.90
CA GLN A 47 0.16 -10.65 -31.77
C GLN A 47 1.69 -10.57 -31.69
N ASP A 48 2.40 -11.61 -32.15
CA ASP A 48 3.86 -11.72 -32.13
C ASP A 48 4.50 -11.26 -33.45
N THR A 49 3.70 -10.80 -34.41
CA THR A 49 4.16 -10.34 -35.72
C THR A 49 4.32 -8.82 -35.75
N PRO A 50 5.03 -8.26 -36.74
CA PRO A 50 5.12 -6.80 -36.91
C PRO A 50 3.78 -6.12 -37.25
N LYS A 51 2.74 -6.88 -37.62
CA LYS A 51 1.44 -6.36 -38.06
C LYS A 51 0.29 -7.07 -37.33
N PRO A 52 0.14 -6.88 -36.01
CA PRO A 52 -0.99 -7.42 -35.29
C PRO A 52 -2.30 -6.79 -35.80
N GLN A 53 -3.38 -7.56 -35.80
CA GLN A 53 -4.68 -7.12 -36.31
C GLN A 53 -5.80 -7.48 -35.35
N PHE A 54 -6.80 -6.60 -35.27
CA PHE A 54 -8.05 -6.88 -34.60
C PHE A 54 -8.97 -7.68 -35.51
N VAL A 55 -9.48 -8.81 -35.02
CA VAL A 55 -10.36 -9.72 -35.77
C VAL A 55 -11.69 -9.86 -35.04
N GLN A 56 -12.77 -9.46 -35.71
CA GLN A 56 -14.12 -9.63 -35.18
C GLN A 56 -14.47 -11.12 -35.13
N GLN A 57 -14.84 -11.59 -33.94
CA GLN A 57 -15.28 -12.96 -33.77
C GLN A 57 -16.71 -13.13 -34.27
N ALA A 58 -17.00 -14.28 -34.89
CA ALA A 58 -18.36 -14.62 -35.32
C ALA A 58 -19.27 -14.96 -34.13
N SER A 59 -18.69 -15.46 -33.04
CA SER A 59 -19.39 -15.78 -31.80
C SER A 59 -18.41 -15.81 -30.64
N ILE A 60 -18.91 -15.61 -29.41
CA ILE A 60 -18.15 -15.82 -28.18
C ILE A 60 -18.88 -16.79 -27.25
N ASN A 61 -18.12 -17.55 -26.47
CA ASN A 61 -18.67 -18.38 -25.40
C ASN A 61 -18.55 -17.63 -24.06
N LEU A 62 -19.67 -17.27 -23.45
CA LEU A 62 -19.69 -16.46 -22.23
C LEU A 62 -19.06 -17.16 -21.02
N GLU A 63 -18.99 -18.50 -20.99
CA GLU A 63 -18.31 -19.22 -19.88
C GLU A 63 -16.81 -18.95 -19.84
N ASP A 64 -16.21 -18.64 -20.99
CA ASP A 64 -14.78 -18.30 -21.07
C ASP A 64 -14.50 -16.88 -20.53
N HIS A 65 -15.52 -16.02 -20.51
CA HIS A 65 -15.43 -14.60 -20.15
C HIS A 65 -16.16 -14.21 -18.87
N PHE A 66 -16.95 -15.11 -18.27
CA PHE A 66 -17.72 -14.84 -17.06
C PHE A 66 -17.37 -15.85 -15.97
N GLU A 67 -17.18 -15.35 -14.76
CA GLU A 67 -16.93 -16.19 -13.58
C GLU A 67 -17.68 -15.62 -12.39
N PHE A 68 -18.41 -16.48 -11.69
CA PHE A 68 -19.14 -16.12 -10.49
C PHE A 68 -18.52 -16.83 -9.29
N LEU A 69 -18.10 -16.08 -8.29
CA LEU A 69 -17.44 -16.57 -7.09
C LEU A 69 -18.25 -16.17 -5.87
N GLU A 70 -18.57 -17.15 -5.03
CA GLU A 70 -19.12 -16.88 -3.71
C GLU A 70 -18.00 -16.86 -2.67
N ARG A 71 -17.99 -15.79 -1.86
CA ARG A 71 -17.03 -15.61 -0.78
C ARG A 71 -17.76 -15.14 0.47
N LYS A 72 -17.20 -15.48 1.62
CA LYS A 72 -17.62 -14.99 2.93
C LYS A 72 -16.47 -14.20 3.52
N CYS A 73 -16.79 -13.10 4.18
CA CYS A 73 -15.83 -12.34 4.97
C CYS A 73 -16.55 -11.66 6.12
N GLU A 74 -15.87 -11.56 7.25
CA GLU A 74 -16.42 -11.01 8.49
C GLU A 74 -16.14 -9.49 8.60
N ASP A 75 -15.13 -9.00 7.90
CA ASP A 75 -14.67 -7.62 7.96
C ASP A 75 -14.16 -7.08 6.60
N LEU A 76 -14.06 -5.75 6.50
CA LEU A 76 -13.62 -5.04 5.29
C LEU A 76 -12.15 -5.24 4.92
N ALA A 77 -11.27 -5.57 5.86
CA ALA A 77 -9.85 -5.82 5.58
C ALA A 77 -9.67 -7.20 4.94
N THR A 78 -10.39 -8.21 5.42
CA THR A 78 -10.44 -9.55 4.82
C THR A 78 -11.04 -9.49 3.41
N HIS A 79 -12.13 -8.74 3.24
CA HIS A 79 -12.73 -8.45 1.94
C HIS A 79 -11.72 -7.86 0.94
N ASP A 80 -10.97 -6.82 1.36
CA ASP A 80 -9.94 -6.20 0.53
C ASP A 80 -8.78 -7.14 0.21
N ALA A 81 -8.33 -7.93 1.17
CA ALA A 81 -7.24 -8.88 0.97
C ALA A 81 -7.60 -9.92 -0.11
N ILE A 82 -8.84 -10.43 -0.08
CA ILE A 82 -9.36 -11.36 -1.10
C ILE A 82 -9.44 -10.67 -2.46
N LEU A 83 -10.03 -9.47 -2.54
CA LEU A 83 -10.13 -8.75 -3.81
C LEU A 83 -8.75 -8.43 -4.40
N ILE A 84 -7.80 -7.97 -3.57
CA ILE A 84 -6.41 -7.76 -3.97
C ILE A 84 -5.80 -9.04 -4.52
N GLY A 85 -6.02 -10.18 -3.85
CA GLY A 85 -5.55 -11.49 -4.32
C GLY A 85 -6.07 -11.84 -5.71
N ILE A 86 -7.38 -11.62 -5.96
CA ILE A 86 -8.01 -11.84 -7.27
C ILE A 86 -7.41 -10.92 -8.33
N LEU A 87 -7.29 -9.61 -8.05
CA LEU A 87 -6.71 -8.64 -8.99
C LEU A 87 -5.25 -8.97 -9.31
N GLN A 88 -4.44 -9.34 -8.32
CA GLN A 88 -3.05 -9.73 -8.53
C GLN A 88 -2.92 -10.99 -9.38
N ASP A 89 -3.73 -12.02 -9.11
CA ASP A 89 -3.76 -13.25 -9.90
C ASP A 89 -4.17 -12.96 -11.35
N ARG A 90 -5.18 -12.11 -11.58
CA ARG A 90 -5.60 -11.70 -12.92
C ARG A 90 -4.51 -10.93 -13.67
N HIS A 91 -3.78 -10.02 -13.00
CA HIS A 91 -2.66 -9.28 -13.61
C HIS A 91 -1.45 -10.15 -13.95
N ASP A 92 -1.24 -11.26 -13.24
CA ASP A 92 -0.09 -12.15 -13.43
C ASP A 92 -0.38 -13.30 -14.43
N ARG A 93 -1.62 -13.43 -14.92
CA ARG A 93 -2.02 -14.43 -15.92
C ARG A 93 -1.89 -13.90 -17.35
N SER A 94 -1.44 -14.77 -18.25
CA SER A 94 -1.50 -14.52 -19.70
C SER A 94 -2.92 -14.80 -20.22
N TRP A 95 -3.33 -14.07 -21.25
CA TRP A 95 -4.59 -14.34 -21.94
C TRP A 95 -4.42 -15.52 -22.90
N PRO A 96 -5.22 -16.59 -22.76
CA PRO A 96 -5.16 -17.72 -23.67
C PRO A 96 -5.81 -17.38 -25.01
N ASN A 97 -5.26 -17.91 -26.11
CA ASN A 97 -5.88 -17.91 -27.44
C ASN A 97 -6.47 -16.56 -27.87
N VAL A 98 -5.72 -15.46 -27.71
CA VAL A 98 -6.23 -14.09 -27.91
C VAL A 98 -6.79 -13.84 -29.31
N GLU A 99 -6.42 -14.65 -30.29
CA GLU A 99 -6.93 -14.57 -31.67
C GLU A 99 -8.41 -14.95 -31.79
N HIS A 100 -8.85 -15.95 -31.03
CA HIS A 100 -10.23 -16.47 -31.08
C HIS A 100 -11.04 -16.19 -29.80
N GLN A 101 -10.36 -15.90 -28.70
CA GLN A 101 -10.95 -15.57 -27.42
C GLN A 101 -10.61 -14.10 -27.09
N PRO A 102 -11.57 -13.17 -27.21
CA PRO A 102 -11.35 -11.77 -26.87
C PRO A 102 -10.73 -11.62 -25.47
N PRO A 103 -9.62 -10.89 -25.31
CA PRO A 103 -8.82 -10.97 -24.10
C PRO A 103 -9.36 -10.10 -22.96
N TRP A 104 -10.56 -10.44 -22.47
CA TRP A 104 -11.21 -9.84 -21.32
C TRP A 104 -12.02 -10.89 -20.53
N LYS A 105 -12.27 -10.59 -19.26
CA LYS A 105 -13.05 -11.44 -18.34
C LYS A 105 -13.73 -10.60 -17.27
N LEU A 106 -14.99 -10.90 -17.00
CA LEU A 106 -15.75 -10.40 -15.86
C LEU A 106 -15.80 -11.48 -14.77
N THR A 107 -15.18 -11.19 -13.63
CA THR A 107 -15.34 -11.98 -12.41
C THR A 107 -16.26 -11.25 -11.45
N VAL A 108 -17.40 -11.84 -11.08
CA VAL A 108 -18.28 -11.34 -10.04
C VAL A 108 -17.99 -12.09 -8.74
N VAL A 109 -17.71 -11.34 -7.68
CA VAL A 109 -17.52 -11.87 -6.33
C VAL A 109 -18.72 -11.49 -5.49
N ALA A 110 -19.62 -12.43 -5.26
CA ALA A 110 -20.76 -12.27 -4.37
C ALA A 110 -20.32 -12.50 -2.93
N TRP A 111 -20.67 -11.56 -2.06
CA TRP A 111 -20.33 -11.61 -0.65
C TRP A 111 -21.54 -12.06 0.16
N GLY A 112 -21.37 -13.13 0.96
CA GLY A 112 -22.38 -13.49 1.96
C GLY A 112 -22.59 -12.32 2.93
N ALA A 113 -23.85 -12.06 3.30
CA ALA A 113 -24.34 -10.86 4.02
C ALA A 113 -23.28 -10.19 4.92
N LEU A 114 -22.58 -9.19 4.37
CA LEU A 114 -21.74 -8.29 5.16
C LEU A 114 -22.68 -7.42 6.01
N GLY A 115 -22.68 -7.62 7.33
CA GLY A 115 -23.26 -6.65 8.27
C GLY A 115 -24.76 -6.75 8.54
N GLY A 116 -25.34 -7.96 8.64
CA GLY A 116 -26.60 -8.16 9.37
C GLY A 116 -27.88 -7.56 8.76
N GLU A 117 -27.82 -6.83 7.65
CA GLU A 117 -29.01 -6.44 6.90
C GLU A 117 -29.45 -7.60 6.01
N VAL A 118 -30.49 -8.29 6.45
CA VAL A 118 -31.02 -9.57 5.94
C VAL A 118 -31.53 -9.49 4.48
N ASP A 119 -31.47 -8.32 3.85
CA ASP A 119 -32.23 -8.00 2.63
C ASP A 119 -31.43 -7.15 1.61
N MET A 120 -30.09 -7.17 1.59
CA MET A 120 -29.26 -6.54 0.55
C MET A 120 -28.21 -7.48 -0.06
N PHE A 121 -28.15 -7.56 -1.39
CA PHE A 121 -27.14 -8.31 -2.13
C PHE A 121 -26.02 -7.38 -2.60
N VAL A 122 -24.80 -7.66 -2.17
CA VAL A 122 -23.60 -6.88 -2.49
C VAL A 122 -22.59 -7.77 -3.19
N PHE A 123 -22.00 -7.27 -4.28
CA PHE A 123 -20.96 -7.97 -5.00
C PHE A 123 -19.92 -7.01 -5.57
N ASP A 124 -18.68 -7.48 -5.73
CA ASP A 124 -17.65 -6.78 -6.51
C ASP A 124 -17.65 -7.33 -7.95
N ALA A 125 -17.78 -6.45 -8.96
CA ALA A 125 -17.54 -6.79 -10.36
C ALA A 125 -16.10 -6.43 -10.74
N VAL A 126 -15.29 -7.44 -11.05
CA VAL A 126 -13.91 -7.29 -11.52
C VAL A 126 -13.87 -7.49 -13.03
N PHE A 127 -13.81 -6.39 -13.77
CA PHE A 127 -13.59 -6.43 -15.22
C PHE A 127 -12.09 -6.32 -15.52
N ALA A 128 -11.49 -7.42 -15.98
CA ALA A 128 -10.11 -7.49 -16.43
C ALA A 128 -10.07 -7.53 -17.95
N ALA A 129 -9.21 -6.72 -18.57
CA ALA A 129 -9.06 -6.67 -20.03
C ALA A 129 -7.59 -6.46 -20.40
N HIS A 130 -7.18 -7.03 -21.54
CA HIS A 130 -5.90 -6.74 -22.14
C HIS A 130 -5.85 -5.27 -22.59
N HIS A 131 -4.76 -4.59 -22.25
CA HIS A 131 -4.69 -3.13 -22.43
C HIS A 131 -4.70 -2.71 -23.92
N SER A 132 -4.53 -3.62 -24.89
CA SER A 132 -4.68 -3.28 -26.30
C SER A 132 -6.13 -3.01 -26.74
N ILE A 133 -7.14 -3.54 -26.03
CA ILE A 133 -8.56 -3.37 -26.40
C ILE A 133 -9.29 -2.35 -25.52
N ALA A 134 -8.76 -2.04 -24.34
CA ALA A 134 -9.39 -1.15 -23.38
C ALA A 134 -8.35 -0.33 -22.61
N ASP A 135 -8.55 0.98 -22.53
CA ASP A 135 -7.90 1.84 -21.55
C ASP A 135 -8.73 1.97 -20.26
N GLY A 136 -8.20 2.72 -19.28
CA GLY A 136 -8.88 2.92 -17.99
C GLY A 136 -10.24 3.62 -18.08
N ARG A 137 -10.49 4.42 -19.12
CA ARG A 137 -11.83 5.02 -19.34
C ARG A 137 -12.79 4.04 -19.99
N SER A 138 -12.29 3.14 -20.83
CA SER A 138 -13.09 2.05 -21.41
C SER A 138 -13.57 1.08 -20.33
N THR A 139 -12.73 0.76 -19.34
CA THR A 139 -13.19 -0.06 -18.20
C THR A 139 -14.24 0.66 -17.36
N ALA A 140 -14.12 1.97 -17.15
CA ALA A 140 -15.16 2.80 -16.53
C ALA A 140 -16.49 2.79 -17.33
N LEU A 141 -16.40 2.91 -18.67
CA LEU A 141 -17.57 2.82 -19.56
C LEU A 141 -18.24 1.44 -19.48
N PHE A 142 -17.47 0.35 -19.40
CA PHE A 142 -18.01 -0.99 -19.17
C PHE A 142 -18.82 -1.04 -17.88
N HIS A 143 -18.27 -0.56 -16.77
CA HIS A 143 -19.00 -0.56 -15.48
C HIS A 143 -20.26 0.30 -15.50
N LYS A 144 -20.24 1.44 -16.20
CA LYS A 144 -21.44 2.25 -16.44
C LYS A 144 -22.49 1.50 -17.24
N ALA A 145 -22.10 0.84 -18.34
CA ALA A 145 -23.00 0.04 -19.16
C ALA A 145 -23.59 -1.14 -18.37
N PHE A 146 -22.76 -1.81 -17.57
CA PHE A 146 -23.18 -2.90 -16.69
C PHE A 146 -24.18 -2.45 -15.63
N LEU A 147 -23.91 -1.32 -14.96
CA LEU A 147 -24.87 -0.73 -14.04
C LEU A 147 -26.20 -0.37 -14.71
N GLY A 148 -26.13 0.18 -15.93
CA GLY A 148 -27.29 0.52 -16.75
C GLY A 148 -28.17 -0.70 -17.05
N GLU A 149 -27.58 -1.79 -17.53
CA GLU A 149 -28.29 -3.05 -17.80
C GLU A 149 -28.87 -3.68 -16.52
N LEU A 150 -28.17 -3.60 -15.39
CA LEU A 150 -28.68 -4.13 -14.13
C LEU A 150 -29.90 -3.36 -13.59
N ASN A 151 -29.95 -2.05 -13.85
CA ASN A 151 -31.06 -1.17 -13.45
C ASN A 151 -32.21 -1.15 -14.46
N ARG A 152 -31.93 -1.44 -15.73
CA ARG A 152 -32.91 -1.48 -16.82
C ARG A 152 -32.66 -2.75 -17.63
N PRO A 153 -33.00 -3.93 -17.08
CA PRO A 153 -32.69 -5.19 -17.71
C PRO A 153 -33.43 -5.32 -19.03
N ASN A 154 -32.68 -5.31 -20.12
CA ASN A 154 -33.18 -5.79 -21.39
C ASN A 154 -33.34 -7.32 -21.27
N GLY A 155 -34.42 -7.88 -21.83
CA GLY A 155 -34.65 -9.33 -21.89
C GLY A 155 -33.47 -10.09 -22.51
N GLN A 156 -33.51 -11.43 -22.52
CA GLN A 156 -32.44 -12.21 -23.12
C GLN A 156 -32.27 -11.80 -24.59
N PRO A 157 -31.05 -11.42 -25.03
CA PRO A 157 -30.87 -10.99 -26.41
C PRO A 157 -31.06 -12.20 -27.33
N ALA A 158 -31.81 -12.02 -28.43
CA ALA A 158 -32.08 -13.08 -29.40
C ALA A 158 -30.81 -13.79 -29.94
N PRO A 159 -29.66 -13.10 -30.13
CA PRO A 159 -28.40 -13.76 -30.51
C PRO A 159 -27.75 -14.66 -29.46
N LEU A 160 -28.28 -14.73 -28.23
CA LEU A 160 -27.74 -15.59 -27.17
C LEU A 160 -28.45 -16.95 -27.17
N SER A 161 -27.70 -18.01 -27.47
CA SER A 161 -28.15 -19.40 -27.37
C SER A 161 -27.30 -20.18 -26.38
N GLY A 162 -27.89 -20.56 -25.24
CA GLY A 162 -27.18 -21.20 -24.13
C GLY A 162 -26.07 -20.30 -23.57
N ASN A 163 -24.81 -20.66 -23.84
CA ASN A 163 -23.62 -19.88 -23.45
C ASN A 163 -22.99 -19.12 -24.63
N THR A 164 -23.42 -19.41 -25.87
CA THR A 164 -22.82 -18.84 -27.07
C THR A 164 -23.59 -17.61 -27.52
N LEU A 165 -22.90 -16.48 -27.61
CA LEU A 165 -23.41 -15.24 -28.15
C LEU A 165 -22.97 -15.10 -29.60
N ASN A 166 -23.93 -15.02 -30.53
CA ASN A 166 -23.65 -14.78 -31.94
C ASN A 166 -23.39 -13.30 -32.20
N LEU A 167 -22.29 -13.00 -32.90
CA LEU A 167 -21.82 -11.65 -33.20
C LEU A 167 -21.76 -11.37 -34.71
N LYS A 168 -22.25 -12.27 -35.57
CA LYS A 168 -22.21 -12.11 -37.04
C LYS A 168 -22.98 -10.88 -37.54
N GLU A 169 -23.99 -10.46 -36.81
CA GLU A 169 -24.82 -9.29 -37.13
C GLU A 169 -24.22 -7.97 -36.64
N VAL A 170 -23.09 -8.01 -35.90
CA VAL A 170 -22.37 -6.80 -35.49
C VAL A 170 -21.77 -6.17 -36.74
N ALA A 171 -22.37 -5.07 -37.18
CA ALA A 171 -21.98 -4.42 -38.41
C ALA A 171 -20.57 -3.82 -38.31
N PRO A 172 -19.71 -3.89 -39.35
CA PRO A 172 -18.33 -3.39 -39.29
C PRO A 172 -18.21 -1.93 -38.87
N GLN A 173 -19.16 -1.08 -39.29
CA GLN A 173 -19.27 0.33 -38.92
C GLN A 173 -19.60 0.58 -37.44
N ALA A 174 -19.89 -0.46 -36.67
CA ALA A 174 -20.08 -0.39 -35.23
C ALA A 174 -18.75 -0.24 -34.49
N HIS A 175 -17.63 -0.65 -35.09
CA HIS A 175 -16.30 -0.44 -34.53
C HIS A 175 -15.87 1.03 -34.61
N SER A 176 -15.10 1.45 -33.61
CA SER A 176 -14.47 2.76 -33.63
C SER A 176 -13.43 2.80 -34.75
N ARG A 177 -13.33 3.94 -35.44
CA ARG A 177 -12.25 4.17 -36.41
C ARG A 177 -10.89 4.20 -35.71
N PRO A 178 -9.78 3.99 -36.44
CA PRO A 178 -8.43 4.17 -35.90
C PRO A 178 -8.26 5.53 -35.22
N GLN A 179 -7.42 5.58 -34.18
CA GLN A 179 -7.20 6.81 -33.41
C GLN A 179 -6.69 7.95 -34.29
N GLU A 180 -5.85 7.64 -35.27
CA GLU A 180 -5.24 8.58 -36.21
C GLU A 180 -6.27 9.26 -37.13
N GLU A 181 -7.42 8.63 -37.34
CA GLU A 181 -8.56 9.21 -38.07
C GLU A 181 -9.48 10.01 -37.16
N LEU A 182 -9.57 9.64 -35.88
CA LEU A 182 -10.45 10.27 -34.90
C LEU A 182 -9.85 11.55 -34.30
N VAL A 183 -8.53 11.56 -34.09
CA VAL A 183 -7.78 12.68 -33.54
C VAL A 183 -6.94 13.30 -34.65
N ARG A 184 -7.16 14.60 -34.92
CA ARG A 184 -6.43 15.34 -35.96
C ARG A 184 -5.01 15.70 -35.50
N PHE A 185 -4.13 14.71 -35.41
CA PHE A 185 -2.72 14.95 -35.10
C PHE A 185 -2.07 15.82 -36.17
N SER A 186 -1.29 16.81 -35.73
CA SER A 186 -0.46 17.61 -36.62
C SER A 186 0.98 17.52 -36.17
N THR A 187 1.90 17.26 -37.11
CA THR A 187 3.30 17.02 -36.78
C THR A 187 4.18 17.99 -37.54
N SER A 188 4.98 18.77 -36.82
CA SER A 188 5.99 19.65 -37.40
C SER A 188 7.29 18.89 -37.68
N TRP A 189 8.00 19.28 -38.75
CA TRP A 189 9.32 18.74 -39.06
C TRP A 189 10.32 18.94 -37.92
N GLY A 190 10.24 20.07 -37.21
CA GLY A 190 11.09 20.34 -36.06
C GLY A 190 10.87 19.37 -34.90
N PHE A 191 9.63 18.93 -34.66
CA PHE A 191 9.33 17.88 -33.68
C PHE A 191 9.90 16.54 -34.10
N ILE A 192 9.67 16.13 -35.36
CA ILE A 192 10.20 14.86 -35.91
C ILE A 192 11.73 14.79 -35.76
N VAL A 193 12.43 15.82 -36.23
CA VAL A 193 13.91 15.87 -36.16
C VAL A 193 14.36 15.78 -34.71
N ARG A 194 13.71 16.49 -33.79
CA ARG A 194 14.04 16.46 -32.36
C ARG A 194 13.82 15.09 -31.73
N THR A 195 12.70 14.44 -32.03
CA THR A 195 12.37 13.12 -31.49
C THR A 195 13.33 12.05 -32.00
N LEU A 196 13.62 12.05 -33.32
CA LEU A 196 14.62 11.16 -33.91
C LEU A 196 16.03 11.44 -33.38
N TRP A 197 16.39 12.71 -33.16
CA TRP A 197 17.67 13.08 -32.57
C TRP A 197 17.83 12.54 -31.14
N HIS A 198 16.78 12.61 -30.32
CA HIS A 198 16.83 12.06 -28.96
C HIS A 198 16.96 10.54 -28.93
N GLU A 199 16.34 9.82 -29.87
CA GLU A 199 16.36 8.35 -29.90
C GLU A 199 17.59 7.76 -30.61
N LEU A 200 18.07 8.39 -31.69
CA LEU A 200 19.09 7.82 -32.58
C LEU A 200 20.46 8.51 -32.51
N ALA A 201 20.54 9.76 -32.03
CA ALA A 201 21.81 10.45 -32.05
C ALA A 201 22.80 9.80 -31.05
N PRO A 202 24.06 9.61 -31.45
CA PRO A 202 25.11 9.17 -30.54
C PRO A 202 25.21 10.06 -29.30
N ALA A 203 25.43 9.45 -28.12
CA ALA A 203 25.46 10.19 -26.84
C ALA A 203 26.45 11.37 -26.82
N TRP A 204 27.54 11.29 -27.60
CA TRP A 204 28.53 12.36 -27.71
C TRP A 204 28.02 13.61 -28.46
N LEU A 205 27.00 13.47 -29.33
CA LEU A 205 26.35 14.58 -30.04
C LEU A 205 25.19 15.20 -29.26
N GLN A 206 24.65 14.51 -28.26
CA GLN A 206 23.47 14.97 -27.52
C GLN A 206 23.79 15.99 -26.41
N GLY A 207 25.06 16.39 -26.26
CA GLY A 207 25.49 17.34 -25.22
C GLY A 207 25.41 16.76 -23.80
N ARG A 208 25.52 17.63 -22.78
CA ARG A 208 25.47 17.21 -21.37
C ARG A 208 24.07 16.72 -21.01
N GLN A 209 23.91 15.40 -20.91
CA GLN A 209 22.64 14.79 -20.53
C GLN A 209 22.27 15.15 -19.08
N PRO A 210 20.98 15.39 -18.79
CA PRO A 210 20.53 15.49 -17.41
C PRO A 210 20.83 14.18 -16.67
N PRO A 211 21.05 14.24 -15.34
CA PRO A 211 21.26 13.04 -14.54
C PRO A 211 20.13 12.04 -14.75
N ALA A 212 20.49 10.76 -14.94
CA ALA A 212 19.52 9.70 -15.15
C ALA A 212 18.57 9.61 -13.94
N PRO A 213 17.24 9.54 -14.17
CA PRO A 213 16.30 9.44 -13.07
C PRO A 213 16.45 8.10 -12.36
N TRP A 214 16.25 8.10 -11.03
CA TRP A 214 16.15 6.84 -10.30
C TRP A 214 14.88 6.12 -10.75
N ALA A 215 15.03 4.96 -11.38
CA ALA A 215 13.91 4.23 -11.96
C ALA A 215 13.86 2.75 -11.51
N GLY A 216 14.51 2.42 -10.39
CA GLY A 216 14.54 1.07 -9.85
C GLY A 216 15.44 0.11 -10.62
N LYS A 217 15.04 -1.16 -10.74
CA LYS A 217 15.81 -2.19 -11.44
C LYS A 217 15.72 -2.02 -12.96
N THR A 218 16.78 -2.46 -13.66
CA THR A 218 16.80 -2.57 -15.11
C THR A 218 15.70 -3.50 -15.62
N ILE A 219 15.35 -3.32 -16.89
CA ILE A 219 14.31 -4.08 -17.58
C ILE A 219 14.84 -5.49 -17.83
N THR A 220 14.04 -6.51 -17.50
CA THR A 220 14.38 -7.92 -17.67
C THR A 220 13.27 -8.65 -18.41
N LEU A 221 13.59 -9.76 -19.09
CA LEU A 221 12.58 -10.63 -19.73
C LEU A 221 11.72 -11.42 -18.74
N ASN A 222 12.17 -11.56 -17.48
CA ASN A 222 11.44 -12.33 -16.49
C ASN A 222 10.08 -11.70 -16.16
N PRO A 223 9.00 -12.50 -16.07
CA PRO A 223 7.70 -11.99 -15.70
C PRO A 223 7.74 -11.36 -14.32
N CYS A 224 7.16 -10.17 -14.22
CA CYS A 224 7.02 -9.45 -12.96
C CYS A 224 5.79 -10.00 -12.22
N ARG A 225 5.94 -10.37 -10.95
CA ARG A 225 4.76 -10.65 -10.11
C ARG A 225 4.19 -9.37 -9.55
N THR A 226 2.91 -9.14 -9.78
CA THR A 226 2.19 -7.93 -9.39
C THR A 226 1.86 -7.95 -7.90
N ARG A 227 2.09 -6.83 -7.22
CA ARG A 227 1.72 -6.56 -5.82
C ARG A 227 0.89 -5.29 -5.78
N LEU A 228 -0.33 -5.40 -5.30
CA LEU A 228 -1.23 -4.26 -5.15
C LEU A 228 -1.30 -3.85 -3.68
N GLN A 229 -1.48 -2.56 -3.45
CA GLN A 229 -1.84 -2.00 -2.15
C GLN A 229 -2.92 -0.94 -2.36
N ILE A 230 -4.06 -1.13 -1.71
CA ILE A 230 -5.14 -0.16 -1.70
C ILE A 230 -4.81 0.90 -0.65
N VAL A 231 -4.87 2.16 -1.05
CA VAL A 231 -4.78 3.33 -0.18
C VAL A 231 -6.12 4.05 -0.26
N ARG A 232 -6.88 4.00 0.84
CA ARG A 232 -8.18 4.66 0.94
C ARG A 232 -8.00 6.04 1.56
N VAL A 233 -8.58 7.05 0.92
CA VAL A 233 -8.73 8.37 1.54
C VAL A 233 -10.15 8.46 2.09
N PRO A 234 -10.32 8.74 3.40
CA PRO A 234 -11.64 8.85 4.01
C PRO A 234 -12.52 9.85 3.27
N SER A 235 -13.82 9.56 3.18
CA SER A 235 -14.76 10.42 2.45
C SER A 235 -14.90 11.82 3.05
N THR A 236 -14.66 11.94 4.35
CA THR A 236 -14.58 13.21 5.07
C THR A 236 -13.38 14.06 4.68
N ALA A 237 -12.29 13.46 4.21
CA ALA A 237 -11.05 14.15 3.85
C ALA A 237 -11.02 14.59 2.38
N VAL A 238 -11.67 13.84 1.47
CA VAL A 238 -11.63 14.10 0.03
C VAL A 238 -12.12 15.51 -0.33
N PRO A 239 -13.28 16.01 0.16
CA PRO A 239 -13.75 17.36 -0.13
C PRO A 239 -12.74 18.44 0.29
N ASN A 240 -12.11 18.25 1.46
CA ASN A 240 -11.12 19.18 2.00
C ASN A 240 -9.85 19.22 1.14
N ILE A 241 -9.36 18.06 0.68
CA ILE A 241 -8.20 17.97 -0.22
C ILE A 241 -8.52 18.65 -1.56
N LEU A 242 -9.70 18.40 -2.12
CA LEU A 242 -10.14 19.02 -3.37
C LEU A 242 -10.32 20.54 -3.22
N ALA A 243 -10.88 21.00 -2.10
CA ALA A 243 -11.00 22.42 -1.78
C ALA A 243 -9.64 23.10 -1.66
N ALA A 244 -8.68 22.47 -0.96
CA ALA A 244 -7.31 22.97 -0.85
C ALA A 244 -6.60 23.05 -2.21
N CYS A 245 -6.77 22.04 -3.07
CA CYS A 245 -6.26 22.07 -4.44
C CYS A 245 -6.83 23.26 -5.23
N ARG A 246 -8.15 23.46 -5.18
CA ARG A 246 -8.84 24.57 -5.87
C ARG A 246 -8.38 25.92 -5.36
N ALA A 247 -8.29 26.11 -4.04
CA ALA A 247 -7.83 27.36 -3.42
C ALA A 247 -6.43 27.76 -3.89
N ARG A 248 -5.58 26.78 -4.20
CA ARG A 248 -4.21 26.98 -4.69
C ARG A 248 -4.06 26.89 -6.20
N GLN A 249 -5.17 26.87 -6.95
CA GLN A 249 -5.17 26.80 -8.42
C GLN A 249 -4.46 25.54 -8.98
N THR A 250 -4.55 24.42 -8.26
CA THR A 250 -4.06 23.11 -8.69
C THR A 250 -5.18 22.06 -8.70
N THR A 251 -4.87 20.83 -9.09
CA THR A 251 -5.80 19.70 -9.09
C THR A 251 -5.20 18.50 -8.36
N LEU A 252 -6.00 17.46 -8.13
CA LEU A 252 -5.58 16.28 -7.40
C LEU A 252 -4.36 15.59 -8.03
N THR A 253 -4.33 15.42 -9.36
CA THR A 253 -3.24 14.69 -10.03
C THR A 253 -1.86 15.36 -9.85
N PRO A 254 -1.65 16.66 -10.15
CA PRO A 254 -0.41 17.37 -9.84
C PRO A 254 -0.04 17.32 -8.35
N PHE A 255 -1.02 17.42 -7.46
CA PHE A 255 -0.79 17.33 -6.01
C PHE A 255 -0.27 15.94 -5.61
N LEU A 256 -0.84 14.86 -6.15
CA LEU A 256 -0.34 13.50 -5.93
C LEU A 256 1.09 13.32 -6.45
N HIS A 257 1.42 13.85 -7.62
CA HIS A 257 2.81 13.85 -8.11
C HIS A 257 3.76 14.55 -7.14
N ALA A 258 3.39 15.72 -6.62
CA ALA A 258 4.20 16.46 -5.66
C ALA A 258 4.37 15.69 -4.33
N MET A 259 3.31 15.05 -3.84
CA MET A 259 3.35 14.20 -2.65
C MET A 259 4.26 12.98 -2.84
N ILE A 260 4.17 12.30 -3.99
CA ILE A 260 5.04 11.17 -4.33
C ILE A 260 6.50 11.63 -4.42
N LEU A 261 6.75 12.76 -5.11
CA LEU A 261 8.09 13.33 -5.23
C LEU A 261 8.67 13.64 -3.85
N ALA A 262 7.92 14.31 -2.97
CA ALA A 262 8.36 14.62 -1.61
C ALA A 262 8.67 13.35 -0.81
N SER A 263 7.81 12.34 -0.91
CA SER A 263 7.98 11.05 -0.25
C SER A 263 9.24 10.31 -0.73
N LEU A 264 9.44 10.20 -2.05
CA LEU A 264 10.62 9.55 -2.65
C LEU A 264 11.91 10.32 -2.35
N SER A 265 11.85 11.66 -2.38
CA SER A 265 13.01 12.50 -2.10
C SER A 265 13.55 12.27 -0.68
N LYS A 266 12.64 12.08 0.30
CA LYS A 266 12.98 11.82 1.71
C LYS A 266 13.45 10.38 1.95
N GLN A 267 12.84 9.41 1.27
CA GLN A 267 13.12 7.99 1.52
C GLN A 267 14.34 7.45 0.77
N LEU A 268 14.75 8.09 -0.34
CA LEU A 268 15.84 7.61 -1.18
C LEU A 268 17.14 8.42 -0.96
N PRO A 269 18.29 7.74 -0.81
CA PRO A 269 19.57 8.40 -0.61
C PRO A 269 19.91 9.34 -1.78
N PRO A 270 20.44 10.55 -1.50
CA PRO A 270 20.86 11.51 -2.53
C PRO A 270 21.78 10.94 -3.60
N GLU A 271 22.71 10.09 -3.19
CA GLU A 271 23.71 9.45 -4.06
C GLU A 271 23.08 8.53 -5.13
N LYS A 272 21.93 7.93 -4.83
CA LYS A 272 21.25 6.97 -5.72
C LYS A 272 20.10 7.60 -6.49
N ALA A 273 19.56 8.71 -5.99
CA ALA A 273 18.39 9.38 -6.54
C ALA A 273 18.66 10.88 -6.67
N ALA A 274 19.49 11.21 -7.66
CA ALA A 274 19.83 12.58 -8.02
C ALA A 274 18.76 13.26 -8.88
N ALA A 275 17.95 12.49 -9.60
CA ALA A 275 16.84 12.95 -10.41
C ALA A 275 15.66 11.98 -10.32
N PHE A 276 14.48 12.51 -10.59
CA PHE A 276 13.26 11.72 -10.73
C PHE A 276 12.53 12.11 -12.00
N ARG A 277 11.76 11.16 -12.54
CA ARG A 277 10.92 11.40 -13.70
C ARG A 277 9.56 10.76 -13.50
N SER A 278 8.51 11.52 -13.70
CA SER A 278 7.14 11.01 -13.64
C SER A 278 6.47 11.03 -14.99
N THR A 279 5.48 10.17 -15.17
CA THR A 279 4.61 10.20 -16.34
C THR A 279 3.14 10.26 -15.93
N THR A 280 2.33 10.90 -16.77
CA THR A 280 0.90 11.09 -16.57
C THR A 280 0.19 10.75 -17.88
N PRO A 281 -0.57 9.65 -17.93
CA PRO A 281 -1.45 9.35 -19.05
C PRO A 281 -2.55 10.39 -19.19
N ILE A 282 -2.90 10.75 -20.42
CA ILE A 282 -3.87 11.76 -20.79
C ILE A 282 -4.88 11.14 -21.77
N ASP A 283 -6.17 11.29 -21.46
CA ASP A 283 -7.25 10.84 -22.34
C ASP A 283 -7.29 11.69 -23.62
N LEU A 284 -7.29 11.03 -24.77
CA LEU A 284 -7.36 11.68 -26.08
C LEU A 284 -8.79 11.93 -26.55
N ARG A 285 -9.81 11.33 -25.91
CA ARG A 285 -11.22 11.51 -26.31
C ARG A 285 -11.69 12.98 -26.39
N PRO A 286 -11.25 13.92 -25.52
CA PRO A 286 -11.60 15.33 -25.65
C PRO A 286 -11.09 16.02 -26.92
N PHE A 287 -10.12 15.41 -27.62
CA PHE A 287 -9.54 15.92 -28.87
C PHE A 287 -10.07 15.20 -30.12
N ILE A 288 -11.03 14.29 -29.94
CA ILE A 288 -11.69 13.63 -31.06
C ILE A 288 -12.65 14.60 -31.71
N ASP A 289 -12.52 14.73 -33.03
CA ASP A 289 -13.37 15.60 -33.82
C ASP A 289 -14.80 15.02 -33.89
N GLU A 290 -15.78 15.78 -33.41
CA GLU A 290 -17.18 15.35 -33.38
C GLU A 290 -17.70 14.97 -34.77
N SER A 291 -17.25 15.66 -35.82
CA SER A 291 -17.60 15.36 -37.22
C SER A 291 -17.04 14.02 -37.69
N SER A 292 -15.94 13.57 -37.10
CA SER A 292 -15.28 12.29 -37.37
C SER A 292 -15.89 11.13 -36.59
N SER A 293 -16.71 11.43 -35.57
CA SER A 293 -17.26 10.45 -34.62
C SER A 293 -18.71 10.03 -34.88
N ASN A 294 -19.37 10.52 -35.95
CA ASN A 294 -20.80 10.33 -36.23
C ASN A 294 -21.70 10.61 -35.01
N GLY A 295 -21.33 11.57 -34.15
CA GLY A 295 -22.08 11.91 -32.93
C GLY A 295 -21.95 10.90 -31.77
N ARG A 296 -21.04 9.91 -31.84
CA ARG A 296 -20.84 8.85 -30.81
C ARG A 296 -19.66 9.10 -29.86
N SER A 297 -19.03 10.29 -29.90
CA SER A 297 -17.78 10.62 -29.19
C SER A 297 -17.75 10.20 -27.70
N LEU A 298 -18.88 10.25 -27.00
CA LEU A 298 -18.95 10.00 -25.55
C LEU A 298 -18.91 8.52 -25.13
N ASN A 299 -19.03 7.56 -26.05
CA ASN A 299 -19.04 6.11 -25.76
C ASN A 299 -17.95 5.33 -26.51
N LEU A 300 -16.84 5.97 -26.86
CA LEU A 300 -15.74 5.32 -27.57
C LEU A 300 -14.96 4.36 -26.66
N PHE A 301 -15.06 3.07 -26.99
CA PHE A 301 -14.38 1.98 -26.30
C PHE A 301 -13.13 1.56 -27.07
N GLY A 302 -11.98 1.68 -26.43
CA GLY A 302 -10.66 1.43 -27.03
C GLY A 302 -9.55 2.10 -26.25
N VAL A 303 -8.34 2.11 -26.80
CA VAL A 303 -7.17 2.77 -26.20
C VAL A 303 -6.99 4.13 -26.83
N PHE A 304 -7.34 5.19 -26.10
CA PHE A 304 -7.22 6.57 -26.56
C PHE A 304 -6.43 7.39 -25.54
N VAL A 305 -5.12 7.15 -25.49
CA VAL A 305 -4.24 7.70 -24.46
C VAL A 305 -2.98 8.26 -25.09
N THR A 306 -2.60 9.47 -24.68
CA THR A 306 -1.24 10.01 -24.82
C THR A 306 -0.60 10.16 -23.44
N GLY A 307 0.64 10.62 -23.33
CA GLY A 307 1.33 10.76 -22.06
C GLY A 307 2.22 11.97 -22.00
N GLN A 308 2.19 12.66 -20.85
CA GLN A 308 3.16 13.69 -20.53
C GLN A 308 4.21 13.14 -19.56
N THR A 309 5.46 13.58 -19.74
CA THR A 309 6.56 13.24 -18.84
C THR A 309 7.11 14.50 -18.19
N HIS A 310 7.35 14.45 -16.89
CA HIS A 310 7.97 15.53 -16.11
C HIS A 310 9.25 15.04 -15.47
N THR A 311 10.34 15.80 -15.66
CA THR A 311 11.62 15.55 -14.97
C THR A 311 11.77 16.55 -13.84
N PHE A 312 12.17 16.08 -12.67
CA PHE A 312 12.42 16.91 -11.49
C PHE A 312 13.91 17.09 -11.30
N ASP A 313 14.33 18.35 -11.15
CA ASP A 313 15.73 18.74 -11.06
C ASP A 313 16.28 18.59 -9.63
N ALA A 314 17.61 18.57 -9.54
CA ALA A 314 18.31 18.41 -8.26
C ALA A 314 17.97 19.51 -7.23
N PRO A 315 17.81 20.80 -7.60
CA PRO A 315 17.39 21.84 -6.66
C PRO A 315 16.01 21.58 -6.03
N THR A 316 15.00 21.19 -6.83
CA THR A 316 13.67 20.87 -6.31
C THR A 316 13.72 19.68 -5.34
N ILE A 317 14.48 18.65 -5.70
CA ILE A 317 14.66 17.45 -4.86
C ILE A 317 15.39 17.79 -3.55
N ALA A 318 16.44 18.62 -3.62
CA ALA A 318 17.19 19.07 -2.45
C ALA A 318 16.31 19.89 -1.50
N ALA A 319 15.50 20.81 -2.02
CA ALA A 319 14.55 21.59 -1.23
C ALA A 319 13.53 20.69 -0.50
N LEU A 320 13.02 19.65 -1.15
CA LEU A 320 12.07 18.71 -0.54
C LEU A 320 12.71 17.77 0.51
N ARG A 321 14.05 17.63 0.51
CA ARG A 321 14.80 16.85 1.51
C ARG A 321 15.05 17.63 2.81
N GLN A 322 15.19 18.95 2.72
CA GLN A 322 15.64 19.79 3.85
C GLN A 322 14.58 20.04 4.94
N GLY A 323 13.33 19.57 4.80
CA GLY A 323 12.32 19.67 5.86
C GLY A 323 10.87 19.67 5.36
N PRO A 324 9.87 19.82 6.26
CA PRO A 324 8.45 19.82 5.91
C PRO A 324 8.03 21.17 5.34
N SER A 325 8.48 21.52 4.13
CA SER A 325 7.87 22.65 3.42
C SER A 325 6.62 22.16 2.70
N THR A 326 5.51 22.09 3.44
CA THR A 326 4.16 21.93 2.86
C THR A 326 3.96 22.94 1.72
N ASP A 327 4.50 24.15 1.88
CA ASP A 327 4.50 25.18 0.84
C ASP A 327 5.26 24.75 -0.42
N LYS A 328 6.42 24.09 -0.29
CA LYS A 328 7.17 23.58 -1.45
C LYS A 328 6.41 22.47 -2.18
N ILE A 329 5.70 21.60 -1.45
CA ILE A 329 4.83 20.58 -2.07
C ILE A 329 3.75 21.26 -2.91
N TRP A 330 3.10 22.29 -2.36
CA TRP A 330 2.09 23.05 -3.09
C TRP A 330 2.68 23.81 -4.28
N GLU A 331 3.84 24.44 -4.12
CA GLU A 331 4.56 25.12 -5.21
C GLU A 331 4.84 24.17 -6.38
N VAL A 332 5.35 22.97 -6.08
CA VAL A 332 5.57 21.91 -7.08
C VAL A 332 4.25 21.48 -7.72
N ALA A 333 3.18 21.28 -6.93
CA ALA A 333 1.87 20.90 -7.46
C ALA A 333 1.29 21.97 -8.41
N VAL A 334 1.47 23.26 -8.10
CA VAL A 334 1.03 24.37 -8.96
C VAL A 334 1.88 24.45 -10.22
N GLY A 335 3.20 24.29 -10.11
CA GLY A 335 4.10 24.23 -11.27
C GLY A 335 3.75 23.09 -12.22
N LEU A 336 3.50 21.89 -11.68
CA LEU A 336 3.05 20.73 -12.44
C LEU A 336 1.70 20.97 -13.11
N ARG A 337 0.73 21.58 -12.42
CA ARG A 337 -0.57 21.94 -13.02
C ARG A 337 -0.39 22.84 -14.24
N ARG A 338 0.47 23.87 -14.12
CA ARG A 338 0.75 24.80 -15.22
C ARG A 338 1.39 24.08 -16.41
N SER A 339 2.39 23.24 -16.16
CA SER A 339 3.05 22.45 -17.21
C SER A 339 2.10 21.46 -17.87
N MET A 340 1.20 20.82 -17.11
CA MET A 340 0.17 19.94 -17.66
C MET A 340 -0.82 20.71 -18.53
N LYS A 341 -1.26 21.88 -18.09
CA LYS A 341 -2.15 22.73 -18.88
C LYS A 341 -1.49 23.16 -20.20
N GLN A 342 -0.25 23.63 -20.15
CA GLN A 342 0.50 24.04 -21.35
C GLN A 342 0.67 22.89 -22.37
N HIS A 343 0.84 21.66 -21.89
CA HIS A 343 0.90 20.50 -22.77
C HIS A 343 -0.47 20.18 -23.38
N LEU A 344 -1.54 20.21 -22.59
CA LEU A 344 -2.91 20.01 -23.09
C LEU A 344 -3.32 21.07 -24.12
N ASP A 345 -2.88 22.32 -23.95
CA ASP A 345 -3.13 23.40 -24.91
C ASP A 345 -2.42 23.15 -26.26
N ASN A 346 -1.40 22.27 -26.29
CA ASN A 346 -0.70 21.86 -27.51
C ASN A 346 -1.24 20.56 -28.12
N VAL A 347 -1.81 19.63 -27.35
CA VAL A 347 -2.39 18.39 -27.89
C VAL A 347 -3.55 18.74 -28.84
N PRO A 348 -3.68 18.12 -30.03
CA PRO A 348 -2.91 16.98 -30.57
C PRO A 348 -1.73 17.35 -31.50
N LYS A 349 -1.24 18.60 -31.44
CA LYS A 349 -0.06 19.03 -32.20
C LYS A 349 1.24 18.57 -31.56
N ASP A 350 2.17 18.11 -32.39
CA ASP A 350 3.51 17.64 -31.99
C ASP A 350 3.45 16.60 -30.84
N ASP A 351 2.50 15.66 -30.95
CA ASP A 351 2.28 14.60 -29.98
C ASP A 351 2.96 13.29 -30.42
N ILE A 352 3.47 12.50 -29.47
CA ILE A 352 4.18 11.25 -29.76
C ILE A 352 3.29 10.21 -30.49
N MET A 353 1.99 10.26 -30.26
CA MET A 353 1.04 9.34 -30.89
C MET A 353 0.96 9.54 -32.41
N SER A 354 1.36 10.71 -32.93
CA SER A 354 1.35 10.97 -34.38
C SER A 354 2.42 10.21 -35.16
N ILE A 355 3.48 9.74 -34.48
CA ILE A 355 4.59 9.00 -35.08
C ILE A 355 4.61 7.53 -34.67
N LEU A 356 3.56 7.05 -33.98
CA LEU A 356 3.45 5.67 -33.50
C LEU A 356 3.57 4.65 -34.65
N GLY A 357 2.92 4.95 -35.79
CA GLY A 357 2.97 4.10 -36.98
C GLY A 357 4.33 4.02 -37.67
N TRP A 358 5.33 4.79 -37.22
CA TRP A 358 6.69 4.76 -37.80
C TRP A 358 7.56 3.67 -37.17
N VAL A 359 7.11 3.07 -36.07
CA VAL A 359 7.80 1.91 -35.45
C VAL A 359 7.52 0.69 -36.32
N PRO A 360 8.52 0.13 -37.03
CA PRO A 360 8.30 -0.94 -37.99
C PRO A 360 7.98 -2.28 -37.32
N ASN A 361 8.52 -2.49 -36.11
CA ASN A 361 8.29 -3.69 -35.32
C ASN A 361 8.27 -3.36 -33.82
N TRP A 362 7.07 -3.44 -33.24
CA TRP A 362 6.85 -3.20 -31.81
C TRP A 362 7.54 -4.23 -30.91
N ARG A 363 7.67 -5.48 -31.36
CA ARG A 363 8.35 -6.52 -30.60
C ARG A 363 9.83 -6.18 -30.43
N ASP A 364 10.50 -5.85 -31.52
CA ASP A 364 11.93 -5.49 -31.50
C ASP A 364 12.16 -4.21 -30.69
N PHE A 365 11.25 -3.23 -30.82
CA PHE A 365 11.29 -2.02 -30.01
C PHE A 365 11.27 -2.33 -28.50
N TRP A 366 10.36 -3.18 -28.03
CA TRP A 366 10.30 -3.54 -26.60
C TRP A 366 11.48 -4.41 -26.17
N LEU A 367 11.93 -5.36 -27.01
CA LEU A 367 13.09 -6.20 -26.73
C LEU A 367 14.39 -5.39 -26.64
N SER A 368 14.52 -4.31 -27.43
CA SER A 368 15.69 -3.42 -27.38
C SER A 368 15.88 -2.72 -26.03
N LYS A 369 14.81 -2.65 -25.21
CA LYS A 369 14.84 -2.06 -23.87
C LYS A 369 15.33 -3.04 -22.80
N VAL A 370 15.40 -4.33 -23.08
CA VAL A 370 15.90 -5.34 -22.14
C VAL A 370 17.36 -5.03 -21.78
N GLY A 371 17.68 -5.11 -20.49
CA GLY A 371 18.99 -4.75 -19.95
C GLY A 371 19.19 -3.24 -19.72
N ARG A 372 18.33 -2.37 -20.25
CA ARG A 372 18.40 -0.91 -20.04
C ARG A 372 17.69 -0.49 -18.75
N ALA A 373 18.05 0.70 -18.26
CA ALA A 373 17.31 1.34 -17.17
C ALA A 373 15.89 1.71 -17.62
N ARG A 374 14.94 1.69 -16.68
CA ARG A 374 13.59 2.23 -16.92
C ARG A 374 13.67 3.74 -17.14
N GLN A 375 12.78 4.26 -17.97
CA GLN A 375 12.79 5.68 -18.32
C GLN A 375 12.19 6.55 -17.21
N ASN A 376 11.13 6.08 -16.56
CA ASN A 376 10.34 6.83 -15.60
C ASN A 376 10.37 6.17 -14.22
N THR A 377 10.36 6.99 -13.17
CA THR A 377 10.31 6.56 -11.77
C THR A 377 8.92 6.10 -11.36
N TRP A 378 7.90 6.95 -11.55
CA TRP A 378 6.52 6.64 -11.21
C TRP A 378 5.54 7.18 -12.25
N GLU A 379 4.33 6.65 -12.21
CA GLU A 379 3.20 7.09 -13.01
C GLU A 379 2.01 7.39 -12.09
N VAL A 380 1.24 8.44 -12.40
CA VAL A 380 -0.08 8.65 -11.80
C VAL A 380 -1.12 8.57 -12.90
N SER A 381 -1.89 7.48 -12.89
CA SER A 381 -3.01 7.27 -13.82
C SER A 381 -4.32 7.59 -13.10
N ASN A 382 -5.05 8.60 -13.56
CA ASN A 382 -6.29 9.04 -12.95
C ASN A 382 -7.42 8.99 -13.97
N ILE A 383 -8.40 8.10 -13.76
CA ILE A 383 -9.57 7.97 -14.65
C ILE A 383 -10.73 8.91 -14.26
N GLY A 384 -10.58 9.63 -13.14
CA GLY A 384 -11.59 10.53 -12.61
C GLY A 384 -12.83 9.80 -12.10
N SER A 385 -13.91 10.58 -11.97
CA SER A 385 -15.17 10.08 -11.43
C SER A 385 -15.81 9.08 -12.38
N LEU A 386 -16.24 7.93 -11.87
CA LEU A 386 -17.03 7.00 -12.66
C LEU A 386 -18.31 7.68 -13.18
N PRO A 387 -18.55 7.64 -14.50
CA PRO A 387 -19.72 8.27 -15.10
C PRO A 387 -21.00 7.50 -14.74
N GLY A 388 -22.07 8.21 -14.38
CA GLY A 388 -23.35 7.60 -13.95
C GLY A 388 -23.49 7.38 -12.44
N CYS A 389 -22.49 7.77 -11.64
CA CYS A 389 -22.55 7.76 -10.17
C CYS A 389 -22.95 9.12 -9.56
N GLN A 390 -23.50 10.04 -10.35
CA GLN A 390 -24.07 11.29 -9.81
C GLN A 390 -25.37 10.95 -9.07
N GLU A 391 -25.57 11.61 -7.94
CA GLU A 391 -26.70 11.46 -7.01
C GLU A 391 -28.04 11.75 -7.71
N ALA A 392 -28.56 10.76 -8.44
CA ALA A 392 -29.99 10.65 -8.61
C ALA A 392 -30.53 10.12 -7.27
N GLU A 393 -30.87 11.04 -6.37
CA GLU A 393 -31.41 10.74 -5.04
C GLU A 393 -32.73 9.93 -5.11
N ASP A 394 -33.36 9.81 -6.29
CA ASP A 394 -34.73 9.32 -6.45
C ASP A 394 -34.95 8.00 -7.24
N GLU A 395 -33.92 7.34 -7.80
CA GLU A 395 -34.14 6.05 -8.50
C GLU A 395 -33.78 4.82 -7.63
N ALA A 396 -34.78 3.94 -7.41
CA ALA A 396 -34.60 2.63 -6.80
C ALA A 396 -33.86 1.69 -7.77
N GLY A 397 -32.59 1.36 -7.47
CA GLY A 397 -31.77 0.47 -8.30
C GLY A 397 -30.40 0.18 -7.68
N TRP A 398 -29.62 -0.67 -8.37
CA TRP A 398 -28.20 -0.91 -8.09
C TRP A 398 -27.41 0.39 -8.13
N LYS A 399 -26.43 0.48 -7.23
CA LYS A 399 -25.52 1.63 -7.11
C LYS A 399 -24.09 1.13 -6.95
N ILE A 400 -23.14 1.82 -7.59
CA ILE A 400 -21.72 1.57 -7.36
C ILE A 400 -21.33 2.30 -6.08
N GLN A 401 -20.88 1.56 -5.07
CA GLN A 401 -20.44 2.13 -3.79
C GLN A 401 -18.94 2.49 -3.80
N ARG A 402 -18.12 1.67 -4.45
CA ARG A 402 -16.67 1.88 -4.56
C ARG A 402 -16.15 1.43 -5.92
N SER A 403 -14.98 1.94 -6.29
CA SER A 403 -14.30 1.56 -7.53
C SER A 403 -12.80 1.56 -7.35
N PHE A 404 -12.16 0.53 -7.91
CA PHE A 404 -10.71 0.45 -8.04
C PHE A 404 -10.32 0.35 -9.49
N MET A 405 -9.32 1.12 -9.86
CA MET A 405 -8.51 0.87 -11.02
C MET A 405 -7.18 0.27 -10.57
N SER A 406 -6.72 -0.77 -11.26
CA SER A 406 -5.39 -1.32 -11.06
C SER A 406 -4.75 -1.69 -12.38
N GLN A 407 -3.42 -1.64 -12.43
CA GLN A 407 -2.62 -2.05 -13.57
C GLN A 407 -1.67 -3.19 -13.16
N SER A 408 -1.15 -3.93 -14.13
CA SER A 408 -0.13 -4.94 -13.86
C SER A 408 1.22 -4.28 -13.55
N ALA A 409 2.11 -5.02 -12.90
CA ALA A 409 3.48 -4.55 -12.71
C ALA A 409 4.22 -4.52 -14.05
N ALA A 410 4.31 -3.34 -14.67
CA ALA A 410 4.92 -3.17 -15.97
C ALA A 410 6.41 -3.59 -15.97
N VAL A 411 6.81 -4.40 -16.95
CA VAL A 411 8.21 -4.84 -17.12
C VAL A 411 9.12 -3.70 -17.57
N ALA A 412 8.63 -2.85 -18.48
CA ALA A 412 9.36 -1.70 -19.02
C ALA A 412 8.82 -0.32 -18.57
N GLY A 413 7.75 -0.29 -17.77
CA GLY A 413 7.05 0.93 -17.35
C GLY A 413 7.56 1.53 -16.03
N ALA A 414 6.90 2.60 -15.58
CA ALA A 414 7.14 3.20 -14.27
C ALA A 414 6.45 2.41 -13.16
N ALA A 415 6.65 2.79 -11.88
CA ALA A 415 5.82 2.31 -10.79
C ALA A 415 4.45 3.02 -10.81
N PRO A 416 3.32 2.33 -11.09
CA PRO A 416 2.02 2.97 -11.23
C PRO A 416 1.33 3.24 -9.89
N LEU A 417 0.73 4.42 -9.78
CA LEU A 417 -0.35 4.75 -8.85
C LEU A 417 -1.62 5.00 -9.67
N SER A 418 -2.58 4.08 -9.57
CA SER A 418 -3.89 4.21 -10.20
C SER A 418 -4.87 4.90 -9.26
N VAL A 419 -5.65 5.84 -9.78
CA VAL A 419 -6.60 6.66 -9.02
C VAL A 419 -7.97 6.58 -9.68
N SER A 420 -8.98 6.26 -8.88
CA SER A 420 -10.39 6.22 -9.28
C SER A 420 -11.26 6.77 -8.16
N ASN A 421 -12.38 7.38 -8.51
CA ASN A 421 -13.36 7.85 -7.54
C ASN A 421 -14.80 7.54 -7.96
N VAL A 422 -15.64 7.35 -6.94
CA VAL A 422 -17.10 7.24 -7.09
C VAL A 422 -17.69 8.53 -6.54
N GLY A 423 -18.31 9.32 -7.42
CA GLY A 423 -18.84 10.63 -7.04
C GLY A 423 -17.79 11.57 -6.44
N ALA A 424 -18.23 12.50 -5.60
CA ALA A 424 -17.36 13.46 -4.91
C ALA A 424 -16.83 12.94 -3.55
N SER A 425 -17.30 11.78 -3.10
CA SER A 425 -17.18 11.35 -1.70
C SER A 425 -16.09 10.31 -1.45
N ALA A 426 -15.75 9.41 -2.36
CA ALA A 426 -14.75 8.35 -2.08
C ALA A 426 -13.62 8.31 -3.12
N LEU A 427 -12.38 8.48 -2.65
CA LEU A 427 -11.16 8.37 -3.46
C LEU A 427 -10.41 7.08 -3.11
N SER A 428 -10.27 6.22 -4.12
CA SER A 428 -9.49 4.99 -4.02
C SER A 428 -8.22 5.12 -4.85
N MET A 429 -7.09 4.82 -4.23
CA MET A 429 -5.80 4.75 -4.92
C MET A 429 -5.24 3.34 -4.80
N VAL A 430 -4.73 2.81 -5.91
CA VAL A 430 -4.08 1.50 -5.93
C VAL A 430 -2.63 1.70 -6.33
N GLN A 431 -1.74 1.40 -5.40
CA GLN A 431 -0.31 1.36 -5.66
C GLN A 431 0.07 -0.02 -6.19
N VAL A 432 0.76 -0.05 -7.33
CA VAL A 432 1.26 -1.27 -7.96
C VAL A 432 2.77 -1.37 -7.74
N ARG A 433 3.24 -2.55 -7.35
CA ARG A 433 4.65 -2.87 -7.10
C ARG A 433 5.00 -4.22 -7.70
N THR A 434 6.27 -4.45 -7.98
CA THR A 434 6.78 -5.79 -8.32
C THR A 434 7.15 -6.53 -7.05
N LYS A 435 6.75 -7.81 -6.91
CA LYS A 435 7.20 -8.69 -5.83
C LYS A 435 8.73 -8.85 -5.94
N SER A 436 9.43 -8.52 -4.86
CA SER A 436 10.87 -8.74 -4.74
C SER A 436 11.14 -9.95 -3.83
N ASN A 437 12.10 -10.79 -4.20
CA ASN A 437 12.60 -11.89 -3.36
C ASN A 437 13.47 -11.39 -2.19
N ARG A 438 13.84 -10.11 -2.16
CA ARG A 438 14.42 -9.48 -0.97
C ARG A 438 13.30 -9.03 -0.06
N MET A 439 12.97 -9.84 0.95
CA MET A 439 12.26 -9.33 2.13
C MET A 439 13.16 -8.29 2.81
N ARG A 440 12.55 -7.32 3.49
CA ARG A 440 13.27 -6.53 4.51
C ARG A 440 14.00 -7.53 5.43
N PRO A 441 15.29 -7.36 5.74
CA PRO A 441 15.93 -8.22 6.72
C PRO A 441 15.14 -8.12 8.02
N ARG A 442 14.45 -9.21 8.39
CA ARG A 442 13.83 -9.39 9.69
C ARG A 442 14.86 -10.05 10.59
N ASP A 443 15.10 -9.48 11.76
CA ASP A 443 15.97 -10.09 12.76
C ASP A 443 15.35 -11.43 13.17
N GLN A 444 16.08 -12.53 12.97
CA GLN A 444 15.60 -13.89 13.27
C GLN A 444 15.75 -14.24 14.76
N GLY A 445 16.12 -13.27 15.60
CA GLY A 445 16.35 -13.46 17.03
C GLY A 445 17.76 -13.95 17.36
N VAL A 446 17.94 -14.39 18.59
CA VAL A 446 19.20 -14.95 19.13
C VAL A 446 18.99 -16.38 19.58
N VAL A 447 19.99 -17.24 19.38
CA VAL A 447 19.96 -18.64 19.82
C VAL A 447 20.32 -18.70 21.30
N VAL A 448 19.47 -19.37 22.09
CA VAL A 448 19.64 -19.51 23.54
C VAL A 448 19.46 -20.96 23.95
N ARG A 449 20.06 -21.34 25.06
CA ARG A 449 19.82 -22.62 25.75
C ARG A 449 19.12 -22.34 27.08
N LEU A 450 18.02 -23.03 27.36
CA LEU A 450 17.33 -22.90 28.64
C LEU A 450 18.15 -23.52 29.77
N LEU A 451 18.24 -22.83 30.91
CA LEU A 451 18.92 -23.34 32.12
C LEU A 451 17.94 -23.94 33.13
N GLU A 452 16.65 -23.69 32.93
CA GLU A 452 15.52 -24.20 33.72
C GLU A 452 14.34 -24.52 32.80
N ASP A 453 13.37 -25.27 33.31
CA ASP A 453 12.12 -25.54 32.58
C ASP A 453 11.26 -24.27 32.53
N ILE A 454 10.93 -23.82 31.31
CA ILE A 454 10.12 -22.61 31.12
C ILE A 454 8.80 -22.98 30.42
N PRO A 455 7.64 -22.82 31.09
CA PRO A 455 6.33 -23.09 30.49
C PRO A 455 6.11 -22.33 29.18
N ARG A 456 5.58 -22.99 28.14
CA ARG A 456 5.39 -22.51 26.76
C ARG A 456 6.66 -22.22 25.96
N PHE A 457 7.83 -22.60 26.50
CA PHE A 457 9.11 -22.42 25.81
C PHE A 457 9.90 -23.71 25.64
N GLY A 458 9.94 -24.57 26.66
CA GLY A 458 10.55 -25.88 26.58
C GLY A 458 11.25 -26.30 27.87
N ARG A 459 11.77 -27.52 27.84
CA ARG A 459 12.56 -28.12 28.93
C ARG A 459 13.92 -27.44 29.09
N LYS A 460 14.52 -27.60 30.26
CA LYS A 460 15.93 -27.31 30.53
C LYS A 460 16.81 -27.96 29.46
N ASP A 461 17.84 -27.21 29.04
CA ASP A 461 18.76 -27.52 27.96
C ASP A 461 18.19 -27.45 26.53
N ALA A 462 16.92 -27.06 26.34
CA ALA A 462 16.38 -26.82 25.00
C ALA A 462 17.08 -25.63 24.31
N VAL A 463 17.49 -25.83 23.05
CA VAL A 463 18.17 -24.82 22.23
C VAL A 463 17.24 -24.36 21.12
N PHE A 464 16.88 -23.08 21.11
CA PHE A 464 16.00 -22.49 20.09
C PHE A 464 16.25 -20.98 19.94
N ARG A 465 15.60 -20.37 18.94
CA ARG A 465 15.68 -18.92 18.69
C ARG A 465 14.62 -18.15 19.47
N ILE A 466 15.02 -17.04 20.08
CA ILE A 466 14.10 -16.13 20.78
C ILE A 466 14.40 -14.66 20.46
N GLU A 467 13.43 -13.79 20.72
CA GLU A 467 13.59 -12.35 20.60
C GLU A 467 14.72 -11.82 21.51
N ARG A 468 15.62 -11.01 20.95
CA ARG A 468 16.79 -10.44 21.67
C ARG A 468 16.39 -9.65 22.92
N GLY A 469 15.26 -8.95 22.85
CA GLY A 469 14.73 -8.16 23.98
C GLY A 469 14.38 -9.04 25.18
N ARG A 470 13.68 -10.16 24.95
CA ARG A 470 13.31 -11.10 26.01
C ARG A 470 14.54 -11.77 26.63
N MET A 471 15.48 -12.22 25.80
CA MET A 471 16.73 -12.80 26.31
C MET A 471 17.52 -11.78 27.15
N ARG A 472 17.70 -10.56 26.64
CA ARG A 472 18.49 -9.52 27.31
C ARG A 472 17.85 -8.98 28.59
N ASN A 473 16.53 -8.82 28.60
CA ASN A 473 15.84 -8.09 29.68
C ASN A 473 15.23 -9.03 30.73
N GLN A 474 14.82 -10.25 30.35
CA GLN A 474 14.08 -11.15 31.24
C GLN A 474 14.89 -12.39 31.59
N TRP A 475 15.52 -13.05 30.62
CA TRP A 475 16.08 -14.38 30.85
C TRP A 475 17.53 -14.38 31.31
N PHE A 476 18.38 -13.56 30.68
CA PHE A 476 19.80 -13.48 31.03
C PHE A 476 20.04 -12.90 32.44
N PRO A 477 19.35 -11.83 32.89
CA PRO A 477 19.54 -11.30 34.24
C PRO A 477 19.10 -12.28 35.34
N HIS A 478 18.03 -13.04 35.07
CA HIS A 478 17.48 -14.03 36.00
C HIS A 478 18.08 -15.43 35.83
N LYS A 479 19.16 -15.57 35.03
CA LYS A 479 19.84 -16.86 34.74
C LYS A 479 18.91 -17.99 34.27
N ARG A 480 17.82 -17.63 33.57
CA ARG A 480 16.82 -18.60 33.06
C ARG A 480 17.27 -19.27 31.76
N ALA A 481 18.14 -18.59 31.00
CA ALA A 481 18.72 -19.09 29.77
C ALA A 481 20.13 -18.50 29.57
N GLU A 482 20.94 -19.17 28.76
CA GLU A 482 22.27 -18.72 28.35
C GLU A 482 22.39 -18.50 26.83
N TYR A 483 23.28 -17.59 26.42
CA TYR A 483 23.54 -17.34 25.00
C TYR A 483 24.35 -18.47 24.38
N MET A 484 23.87 -19.02 23.28
CA MET A 484 24.61 -20.04 22.53
C MET A 484 25.60 -19.38 21.57
N THR A 485 26.80 -19.09 22.08
CA THR A 485 27.92 -18.56 21.29
C THR A 485 28.65 -19.69 20.54
N PRO A 486 29.43 -19.39 19.49
CA PRO A 486 30.23 -20.41 18.80
C PRO A 486 31.26 -21.13 19.68
N ALA A 487 31.71 -20.50 20.78
CA ALA A 487 32.52 -21.18 21.79
C ALA A 487 31.66 -22.18 22.57
N ARG A 488 30.45 -21.76 22.98
CA ARG A 488 29.54 -22.58 23.76
C ARG A 488 29.01 -23.81 23.00
N PHE A 489 28.73 -23.67 21.71
CA PHE A 489 28.43 -24.81 20.84
C PHE A 489 29.56 -25.85 20.84
N ARG A 490 30.82 -25.41 20.78
CA ARG A 490 31.98 -26.31 20.82
C ARG A 490 32.17 -26.97 22.19
N GLU A 491 31.98 -26.22 23.27
CA GLU A 491 32.08 -26.75 24.64
C GLU A 491 31.03 -27.82 24.95
N LEU A 492 29.81 -27.65 24.42
CA LEU A 492 28.70 -28.57 24.65
C LEU A 492 28.62 -29.70 23.61
N GLY A 493 29.53 -29.72 22.62
CA GLY A 493 29.50 -30.71 21.53
C GLY A 493 28.27 -30.59 20.62
N LEU A 494 27.58 -29.44 20.65
CA LEU A 494 26.36 -29.17 19.88
C LEU A 494 26.71 -28.54 18.53
N THR A 495 25.92 -28.87 17.51
CA THR A 495 26.01 -28.31 16.16
C THR A 495 24.87 -27.31 15.93
N ARG A 496 24.93 -26.60 14.79
CA ARG A 496 23.86 -25.65 14.42
C ARG A 496 22.56 -26.35 14.01
N ASP A 497 22.61 -27.65 13.77
CA ASP A 497 21.45 -28.46 13.39
C ASP A 497 20.62 -28.89 14.61
N ASP A 498 21.19 -28.77 15.81
CA ASP A 498 20.52 -29.02 17.10
C ASP A 498 19.66 -27.84 17.58
N ILE A 499 19.51 -26.80 16.75
CA ILE A 499 18.66 -25.64 17.04
C ILE A 499 17.21 -26.00 16.68
N GLY A 500 16.42 -26.35 17.69
CA GLY A 500 15.01 -26.63 17.56
C GLY A 500 14.12 -25.38 17.50
N GLU A 501 12.82 -25.62 17.39
CA GLU A 501 11.78 -24.60 17.55
C GLU A 501 11.28 -24.57 19.01
N ARG A 502 10.68 -23.44 19.39
CA ARG A 502 10.09 -23.27 20.73
C ARG A 502 8.87 -24.18 20.89
N ASP A 503 8.81 -24.97 21.96
CA ASP A 503 7.62 -25.75 22.31
C ASP A 503 6.59 -24.88 23.04
N ALA A 504 5.54 -24.48 22.31
CA ALA A 504 4.47 -23.63 22.84
C ALA A 504 3.50 -24.36 23.79
N LEU A 505 3.51 -25.70 23.82
CA LEU A 505 2.58 -26.55 24.58
C LEU A 505 3.20 -27.12 25.87
N TYR A 506 4.50 -26.90 26.08
CA TYR A 506 5.22 -27.38 27.25
C TYR A 506 4.68 -26.78 28.57
N GLY A 507 4.27 -27.62 29.52
CA GLY A 507 3.82 -27.21 30.86
C GLY A 507 2.34 -26.78 30.96
N THR A 508 1.51 -27.06 29.95
CA THR A 508 0.08 -26.67 29.93
C THR A 508 -0.93 -27.80 30.18
N MET A 509 -0.50 -29.03 30.50
CA MET A 509 -1.40 -30.21 30.59
C MET A 509 -1.67 -30.78 32.00
N GLU A 510 -1.09 -30.27 33.09
CA GLU A 510 -1.26 -30.87 34.44
C GLU A 510 -2.34 -30.20 35.33
N ALA A 511 -3.19 -29.33 34.80
CA ALA A 511 -4.22 -28.63 35.60
C ALA A 511 -5.67 -28.82 35.09
N ALA A 512 -5.94 -29.85 34.28
CA ALA A 512 -7.26 -30.07 33.69
C ALA A 512 -7.71 -31.55 33.66
N GLU A 513 -7.23 -32.39 34.59
CA GLU A 513 -7.83 -33.70 34.84
C GLU A 513 -8.84 -33.61 35.99
N PHE A 514 -10.01 -33.02 35.74
CA PHE A 514 -11.28 -33.35 36.40
C PHE A 514 -12.42 -32.71 35.57
N GLU A 515 -13.37 -33.57 35.19
CA GLU A 515 -14.59 -33.33 34.38
C GLU A 515 -14.52 -33.69 32.89
N GLU A 516 -14.68 -34.99 32.64
CA GLU A 516 -15.17 -35.56 31.40
C GLU A 516 -16.72 -35.55 31.43
N SER A 517 -17.37 -34.72 30.58
CA SER A 517 -18.55 -35.03 29.76
C SER A 517 -19.40 -33.78 29.46
N SER A 518 -19.34 -33.28 28.22
CA SER A 518 -20.49 -32.89 27.38
C SER A 518 -20.00 -32.24 26.08
N GLU A 519 -20.49 -32.75 24.94
CA GLU A 519 -20.42 -32.10 23.63
C GLU A 519 -21.15 -30.74 23.67
N VAL A 520 -20.53 -29.63 23.24
CA VAL A 520 -21.15 -28.44 22.58
C VAL A 520 -20.03 -27.50 22.04
N ASP A 521 -20.27 -26.95 20.82
CA ASP A 521 -19.71 -25.76 20.13
C ASP A 521 -18.30 -25.22 20.45
N THR A 522 -17.51 -25.10 19.38
CA THR A 522 -16.37 -24.17 19.27
C THR A 522 -16.82 -22.70 19.30
N PRO A 523 -16.31 -21.84 20.20
CA PRO A 523 -16.40 -20.39 20.05
C PRO A 523 -15.08 -19.79 19.55
N SER A 524 -15.23 -18.85 18.62
CA SER A 524 -14.21 -17.95 18.11
C SER A 524 -13.61 -17.08 19.22
N ALA A 525 -12.28 -16.89 19.21
CA ALA A 525 -11.57 -16.11 20.23
C ALA A 525 -11.72 -14.60 19.99
N THR A 526 -12.75 -14.00 20.59
CA THR A 526 -12.86 -12.54 20.79
C THR A 526 -11.90 -12.13 21.91
N VAL A 527 -10.89 -11.31 21.63
CA VAL A 527 -9.99 -10.76 22.66
C VAL A 527 -10.78 -9.74 23.50
N LEU A 528 -11.18 -10.12 24.71
CA LEU A 528 -11.80 -9.24 25.70
C LEU A 528 -10.76 -8.23 26.22
N THR A 529 -10.72 -7.03 25.64
CA THR A 529 -9.94 -5.89 26.15
C THR A 529 -10.69 -5.18 27.29
N THR A 530 -9.99 -4.84 28.37
CA THR A 530 -10.58 -4.15 29.54
C THR A 530 -11.12 -2.76 29.14
N PRO A 531 -12.33 -2.35 29.59
CA PRO A 531 -12.86 -1.01 29.33
C PRO A 531 -11.90 0.10 29.79
N PRO A 532 -11.83 1.24 29.08
CA PRO A 532 -10.81 2.26 29.32
C PRO A 532 -10.89 2.94 30.68
N GLU A 533 -12.10 3.09 31.25
CA GLU A 533 -12.28 3.64 32.60
C GLU A 533 -11.68 2.74 33.68
N LYS A 534 -11.90 1.42 33.57
CA LYS A 534 -11.32 0.44 34.49
C LYS A 534 -9.81 0.33 34.32
N ALA A 535 -9.33 0.36 33.08
CA ALA A 535 -7.91 0.38 32.81
C ALA A 535 -7.23 1.63 33.40
N HIS A 536 -7.85 2.82 33.32
CA HIS A 536 -7.36 4.02 33.99
C HIS A 536 -7.26 3.84 35.52
N THR A 537 -8.29 3.27 36.16
CA THR A 537 -8.25 2.96 37.61
C THR A 537 -7.10 2.01 37.96
N ILE A 538 -6.94 0.93 37.20
CA ILE A 538 -5.90 -0.09 37.42
C ILE A 538 -4.49 0.52 37.26
N LEU A 539 -4.26 1.33 36.22
CA LEU A 539 -2.96 2.01 36.04
C LEU A 539 -2.68 3.03 37.13
N THR A 540 -3.73 3.64 37.70
CA THR A 540 -3.59 4.60 38.80
C THR A 540 -3.21 3.90 40.10
N THR A 541 -3.88 2.79 40.43
CA THR A 541 -3.78 2.12 41.75
C THR A 541 -2.69 1.05 41.83
N LEU A 542 -2.53 0.21 40.79
CA LEU A 542 -1.63 -0.95 40.86
C LEU A 542 -0.18 -0.64 40.44
N ILE A 543 0.02 0.42 39.66
CA ILE A 543 1.36 0.81 39.21
C ILE A 543 1.99 1.79 40.21
N PRO A 544 3.21 1.53 40.71
CA PRO A 544 3.94 2.45 41.58
C PRO A 544 4.06 3.84 40.96
N SER A 545 4.07 4.88 41.79
CA SER A 545 4.23 6.27 41.32
C SER A 545 5.59 6.52 40.66
N THR A 546 6.60 5.71 40.97
CA THR A 546 7.96 5.79 40.41
C THR A 546 8.38 4.45 39.80
N LEU A 547 8.81 4.46 38.54
CA LEU A 547 9.28 3.33 37.75
C LEU A 547 10.82 3.38 37.65
N ALA A 548 11.52 2.49 38.35
CA ALA A 548 12.98 2.52 38.46
C ALA A 548 13.67 1.68 37.36
N PHE A 549 14.65 2.27 36.68
CA PHE A 549 15.48 1.63 35.66
C PHE A 549 16.96 1.73 36.04
N HIS A 550 17.67 0.61 36.11
CA HIS A 550 19.11 0.62 36.40
C HIS A 550 19.93 0.62 35.11
N ARG A 551 20.92 1.53 35.00
CA ARG A 551 21.80 1.68 33.82
C ARG A 551 23.25 1.96 34.22
N LYS A 552 24.21 1.54 33.40
CA LYS A 552 25.64 1.84 33.59
C LYS A 552 25.95 3.27 33.08
N PRO A 553 26.56 4.15 33.89
CA PRO A 553 26.98 5.47 33.43
C PRO A 553 28.18 5.38 32.46
N ILE A 554 28.27 6.30 31.51
CA ILE A 554 29.44 6.48 30.63
C ILE A 554 30.46 7.33 31.39
N PRO A 555 31.70 6.85 31.62
CA PRO A 555 32.74 7.65 32.24
C PRO A 555 33.09 8.85 31.36
N ALA A 556 33.20 10.03 31.99
CA ALA A 556 33.78 11.22 31.38
C ALA A 556 35.19 10.94 30.80
N PRO A 557 35.53 11.44 29.60
CA PRO A 557 36.85 11.21 29.01
C PRO A 557 37.96 11.86 29.86
N ALA A 558 38.98 11.07 30.20
CA ALA A 558 40.17 11.54 30.91
C ALA A 558 41.07 12.41 30.00
N PRO A 559 41.80 13.40 30.56
CA PRO A 559 42.67 14.28 29.77
C PRO A 559 43.81 13.51 29.07
N PRO A 560 44.21 13.90 27.85
CA PRO A 560 45.26 13.20 27.10
C PRO A 560 46.65 13.39 27.74
N PRO A 561 47.56 12.40 27.63
CA PRO A 561 48.92 12.50 28.16
C PRO A 561 49.78 13.51 27.37
N PRO A 562 50.76 14.17 28.00
CA PRO A 562 51.55 15.22 27.35
C PRO A 562 52.51 14.65 26.29
N SER A 563 52.30 15.02 25.04
CA SER A 563 53.25 14.78 23.95
C SER A 563 54.42 15.78 24.03
N GLN A 564 55.62 15.27 24.31
CA GLN A 564 56.86 16.03 24.16
C GLN A 564 57.13 16.32 22.67
N SER A 565 57.27 17.59 22.31
CA SER A 565 58.14 17.98 21.21
C SER A 565 58.77 19.36 21.49
N ILE A 566 60.00 19.48 21.03
CA ILE A 566 61.04 20.43 21.39
C ILE A 566 60.68 21.88 20.95
N SER A 567 61.00 22.85 21.81
CA SER A 567 60.76 24.31 21.72
C SER A 567 61.57 25.04 20.62
N PRO A 568 61.54 26.39 20.52
CA PRO A 568 60.42 27.36 20.54
C PRO A 568 60.52 28.40 19.39
N LEU A 569 59.39 28.94 18.90
CA LEU A 569 59.18 30.40 18.68
C LEU A 569 57.86 30.66 17.94
N VAL A 570 57.15 31.68 18.44
CA VAL A 570 55.89 32.27 17.98
C VAL A 570 54.60 31.64 18.55
N ALA A 571 53.96 32.47 19.36
CA ALA A 571 52.75 32.24 20.14
C ALA A 571 51.46 32.29 19.31
N SER A 572 50.40 31.62 19.76
CA SER A 572 49.25 32.30 20.41
C SER A 572 48.01 31.39 20.57
N ALA A 573 47.23 31.71 21.61
CA ALA A 573 45.88 31.27 21.94
C ALA A 573 45.70 29.87 22.56
N LYS A 574 45.88 29.81 23.89
CA LYS A 574 45.20 28.83 24.75
C LYS A 574 43.71 29.18 24.80
N ALA A 575 42.85 28.22 24.48
CA ALA A 575 41.46 28.21 24.92
C ALA A 575 41.38 27.31 26.16
N ASP A 576 41.06 27.90 27.31
CA ASP A 576 40.70 27.18 28.53
C ASP A 576 39.31 26.56 28.31
N ALA A 577 39.24 25.23 28.18
CA ALA A 577 37.99 24.50 28.32
C ALA A 577 37.78 24.22 29.81
N ALA A 578 36.98 25.08 30.46
CA ALA A 578 36.43 24.80 31.77
C ALA A 578 35.53 23.56 31.69
N TYR A 579 35.85 22.54 32.51
CA TYR A 579 35.06 21.33 32.63
C TYR A 579 33.86 21.62 33.56
N ASP A 580 32.66 21.60 33.01
CA ASP A 580 31.42 21.77 33.77
C ASP A 580 31.19 20.54 34.65
N ARG A 581 31.14 20.74 35.98
CA ARG A 581 30.96 19.67 36.98
C ARG A 581 29.50 19.23 37.12
N ASP A 582 28.54 19.93 36.49
CA ASP A 582 27.10 19.66 36.60
C ASP A 582 26.48 19.10 35.30
N ALA A 583 27.29 18.68 34.33
CA ALA A 583 26.78 18.10 33.08
C ALA A 583 26.09 16.73 33.33
N PRO A 584 24.91 16.47 32.72
CA PRO A 584 24.13 15.27 32.97
C PRO A 584 24.87 14.00 32.52
N VAL A 585 25.02 13.04 33.43
CA VAL A 585 25.76 11.80 33.20
C VAL A 585 25.03 10.94 32.17
N ALA A 586 25.65 10.74 31.00
CA ALA A 586 25.12 9.89 29.95
C ALA A 586 25.14 8.41 30.35
N ILE A 587 24.13 7.65 29.94
CA ILE A 587 24.03 6.20 30.21
C ILE A 587 24.40 5.36 28.99
N TYR A 588 24.93 4.16 29.23
CA TYR A 588 25.07 3.14 28.18
C TYR A 588 23.68 2.64 27.76
N GLY A 589 23.24 3.06 26.57
CA GLY A 589 21.93 2.72 26.01
C GLY A 589 20.91 3.87 26.11
N SER A 590 19.62 3.55 26.05
CA SER A 590 18.53 4.50 26.25
C SER A 590 17.33 3.80 26.90
N VAL A 591 16.49 4.54 27.61
CA VAL A 591 15.15 4.09 28.04
C VAL A 591 14.13 4.68 27.06
N SER A 592 13.38 3.84 26.35
CA SER A 592 12.35 4.26 25.39
C SER A 592 10.93 4.07 25.94
N ALA A 593 9.93 4.65 25.26
CA ALA A 593 8.51 4.40 25.56
C ALA A 593 8.16 2.89 25.54
N THR A 594 8.79 2.12 24.65
CA THR A 594 8.63 0.65 24.60
C THR A 594 9.15 -0.05 25.86
N ASP A 595 10.23 0.46 26.46
CA ASP A 595 10.78 -0.09 27.70
C ASP A 595 9.84 0.21 28.89
N VAL A 596 9.24 1.42 28.92
CA VAL A 596 8.24 1.82 29.92
C VAL A 596 6.99 0.95 29.82
N VAL A 597 6.43 0.75 28.62
CA VAL A 597 5.28 -0.14 28.40
C VAL A 597 5.59 -1.58 28.81
N SER A 598 6.80 -2.06 28.49
CA SER A 598 7.22 -3.42 28.87
C SER A 598 7.34 -3.59 30.38
N HIS A 599 7.83 -2.56 31.09
CA HIS A 599 7.93 -2.56 32.54
C HIS A 599 6.54 -2.53 33.19
N ILE A 600 5.62 -1.69 32.69
CA ILE A 600 4.23 -1.63 33.15
C ILE A 600 3.50 -2.96 32.92
N LYS A 601 3.60 -3.55 31.72
CA LYS A 601 3.00 -4.86 31.44
C LYS A 601 3.59 -5.97 32.31
N GLY A 602 4.86 -5.85 32.70
CA GLY A 602 5.48 -6.76 33.66
C GLY A 602 4.87 -6.66 35.07
N LEU A 603 4.54 -5.45 35.52
CA LEU A 603 3.89 -5.24 36.82
C LEU A 603 2.43 -5.72 36.84
N LEU A 604 1.73 -5.60 35.71
CA LEU A 604 0.32 -5.99 35.58
C LEU A 604 0.12 -7.48 35.24
N VAL A 605 1.19 -8.24 35.04
CA VAL A 605 1.11 -9.63 34.53
C VAL A 605 0.37 -10.58 35.48
N ASN A 606 0.40 -10.29 36.79
CA ASN A 606 -0.23 -11.10 37.82
C ASN A 606 -1.67 -10.68 38.13
N ASP A 607 -2.15 -9.59 37.51
CA ASP A 607 -3.53 -9.11 37.67
C ASP A 607 -4.38 -9.56 36.48
N VAL A 608 -5.53 -10.19 36.77
CA VAL A 608 -6.41 -10.80 35.75
C VAL A 608 -7.00 -9.74 34.82
N GLU A 609 -7.25 -8.52 35.31
CA GLU A 609 -7.80 -7.41 34.53
C GLU A 609 -6.70 -6.52 33.94
N GLY A 610 -5.58 -6.35 34.67
CA GLY A 610 -4.40 -5.59 34.26
C GLY A 610 -3.65 -6.20 33.08
N SER A 611 -3.55 -7.53 33.02
CA SER A 611 -2.94 -8.25 31.89
C SER A 611 -3.71 -8.10 30.57
N ARG A 612 -5.00 -7.72 30.64
CA ARG A 612 -5.89 -7.48 29.50
C ARG A 612 -5.88 -6.02 29.01
N ILE A 613 -5.10 -5.14 29.64
CA ILE A 613 -4.96 -3.74 29.23
C ILE A 613 -4.08 -3.67 27.97
N ALA A 614 -4.66 -3.16 26.88
CA ALA A 614 -3.96 -2.88 25.64
C ALA A 614 -3.18 -1.55 25.76
N LEU A 615 -1.89 -1.64 26.09
CA LEU A 615 -0.95 -0.50 26.07
C LEU A 615 0.08 -0.67 24.95
N GLY A 616 0.23 0.33 24.09
CA GLY A 616 1.25 0.47 23.06
C GLY A 616 2.28 1.55 23.41
N PRO A 617 3.45 1.58 22.75
CA PRO A 617 4.43 2.66 22.92
C PRO A 617 3.88 4.04 22.54
N GLU A 618 2.87 4.11 21.67
CA GLU A 618 2.13 5.32 21.30
C GLU A 618 1.33 5.93 22.46
N ASP A 619 1.06 5.16 23.51
CA ASP A 619 0.26 5.58 24.66
C ASP A 619 1.11 6.25 25.77
N VAL A 620 2.44 6.31 25.61
CA VAL A 620 3.37 6.83 26.62
C VAL A 620 4.12 8.05 26.09
N ARG A 621 3.98 9.19 26.76
CA ARG A 621 4.64 10.45 26.41
C ARG A 621 5.54 10.95 27.55
N PHE A 622 6.82 11.20 27.26
CA PHE A 622 7.73 11.83 28.22
C PHE A 622 7.51 13.35 28.28
N LEU A 623 7.44 13.91 29.48
CA LEU A 623 7.32 15.35 29.71
C LEU A 623 8.72 15.97 29.85
N GLY A 624 8.99 17.06 29.13
CA GLY A 624 10.27 17.80 29.20
C GLY A 624 11.38 17.33 28.25
N LEU A 625 11.08 16.46 27.29
CA LEU A 625 11.95 16.09 26.16
C LEU A 625 11.41 16.70 24.86
N ASP A 626 12.29 17.16 23.97
CA ASP A 626 11.91 17.64 22.64
C ASP A 626 11.17 16.53 21.85
N GLU A 627 10.11 16.88 21.13
CA GLU A 627 9.17 15.94 20.46
C GLU A 627 9.82 14.99 19.43
N GLU A 628 11.11 15.15 19.10
CA GLU A 628 11.87 14.26 18.22
C GLU A 628 12.66 13.16 18.95
N THR A 629 12.67 13.14 20.30
CA THR A 629 13.47 12.20 21.10
C THR A 629 12.67 11.43 22.17
N ASP A 630 12.01 10.34 21.77
CA ASP A 630 11.31 9.39 22.67
C ASP A 630 12.24 8.50 23.53
N ARG A 631 13.45 8.98 23.83
CA ARG A 631 14.52 8.18 24.43
C ARG A 631 15.32 8.97 25.45
N ILE A 632 15.27 8.54 26.71
CA ILE A 632 16.10 9.08 27.78
C ILE A 632 17.50 8.45 27.71
N LYS A 633 18.55 9.29 27.71
CA LYS A 633 19.96 8.89 27.60
C LYS A 633 20.84 9.36 28.76
N THR A 634 20.25 9.91 29.82
CA THR A 634 20.97 10.43 31.00
C THR A 634 20.46 9.74 32.27
N LEU A 635 21.14 9.96 33.41
CA LEU A 635 20.66 9.60 34.75
C LEU A 635 19.79 10.74 35.32
N GLY A 636 18.75 10.41 36.10
CA GLY A 636 17.79 11.41 36.58
C GLY A 636 16.36 10.89 36.77
N ARG A 637 15.41 11.83 36.91
CA ARG A 637 13.97 11.60 37.07
C ARG A 637 13.22 12.32 35.95
N TRP A 638 12.30 11.63 35.29
CA TRP A 638 11.47 12.17 34.21
C TRP A 638 10.01 11.86 34.48
N GLU A 639 9.13 12.79 34.15
CA GLU A 639 7.69 12.55 34.21
C GLU A 639 7.19 11.94 32.89
N VAL A 640 6.25 11.00 32.98
CA VAL A 640 5.60 10.35 31.84
C VAL A 640 4.10 10.37 32.02
N ASP A 641 3.39 10.74 30.95
CA ASP A 641 1.95 10.63 30.85
C ASP A 641 1.59 9.36 30.07
N ILE A 642 0.70 8.53 30.66
CA ILE A 642 0.22 7.27 30.08
C ILE A 642 -1.26 7.41 29.75
N SER A 643 -1.60 7.28 28.47
CA SER A 643 -2.96 7.42 27.96
C SER A 643 -3.64 6.06 27.82
N VAL A 644 -4.93 5.98 28.16
CA VAL A 644 -5.73 4.75 28.00
C VAL A 644 -6.90 5.12 27.10
N GLY A 645 -6.83 4.75 25.83
CA GLY A 645 -7.75 5.21 24.77
C GLY A 645 -9.22 5.23 25.20
N GLY A 646 -9.77 6.43 25.36
CA GLY A 646 -11.16 6.69 25.75
C GLY A 646 -11.44 8.19 25.67
N THR A 647 -12.63 8.59 25.18
CA THR A 647 -13.00 10.00 25.06
C THR A 647 -13.25 10.61 26.45
N GLY A 648 -12.36 11.49 26.91
CA GLY A 648 -12.57 12.30 28.13
C GLY A 648 -11.83 11.84 29.40
N LEU A 649 -10.90 10.88 29.31
CA LEU A 649 -10.06 10.47 30.45
C LEU A 649 -8.72 11.23 30.44
N GLU A 650 -8.31 11.75 31.60
CA GLU A 650 -7.00 12.39 31.76
C GLU A 650 -5.87 11.33 31.73
N PRO A 651 -4.67 11.67 31.23
CA PRO A 651 -3.54 10.75 31.25
C PRO A 651 -3.06 10.43 32.67
N VAL A 652 -2.68 9.18 32.92
CA VAL A 652 -2.10 8.76 34.21
C VAL A 652 -0.63 9.19 34.25
N ARG A 653 -0.30 10.14 35.13
CA ARG A 653 1.07 10.64 35.32
C ARG A 653 1.87 9.75 36.26
N LYS A 654 3.07 9.36 35.84
CA LYS A 654 4.05 8.59 36.64
C LYS A 654 5.46 9.17 36.47
N VAL A 655 6.38 8.79 37.35
CA VAL A 655 7.80 9.19 37.27
C VAL A 655 8.65 8.00 36.82
N VAL A 656 9.51 8.20 35.83
CA VAL A 656 10.56 7.26 35.44
C VAL A 656 11.87 7.74 36.06
N GLU A 657 12.51 6.89 36.86
CA GLU A 657 13.77 7.19 37.54
C GLU A 657 14.85 6.26 37.01
N ILE A 658 15.95 6.82 36.50
CA ILE A 658 17.09 6.03 36.01
C ILE A 658 18.24 6.14 37.01
N LEU A 659 18.57 5.02 37.64
CA LEU A 659 19.58 4.89 38.69
C LEU A 659 20.85 4.21 38.15
N PRO A 660 22.03 4.52 38.71
CA PRO A 660 23.27 3.83 38.36
C PRO A 660 23.22 2.36 38.81
N LEU A 661 23.76 1.47 37.98
CA LEU A 661 23.97 0.06 38.32
C LEU A 661 25.24 -0.06 39.19
N ALA A 662 25.12 -0.46 40.46
CA ALA A 662 26.25 -0.61 41.37
C ALA A 662 27.20 -1.75 40.90
N GLU A 663 28.51 -1.48 40.88
CA GLU A 663 29.53 -2.50 40.63
C GLU A 663 29.93 -3.17 41.97
N GLY A 664 29.60 -4.46 42.11
CA GLY A 664 30.17 -5.33 43.14
C GLY A 664 29.18 -5.92 44.16
N SER A 665 28.65 -7.11 43.86
CA SER A 665 28.44 -8.15 44.88
C SER A 665 28.40 -9.52 44.19
N ASP A 666 29.48 -10.27 44.34
CA ASP A 666 29.53 -11.70 44.08
C ASP A 666 30.07 -12.36 45.36
N GLY A 667 29.33 -13.37 45.85
CA GLY A 667 29.79 -14.37 46.83
C GLY A 667 29.80 -14.01 48.31
N GLY A 668 28.85 -14.58 49.08
CA GLY A 668 28.92 -14.60 50.54
C GLY A 668 27.72 -15.30 51.19
N GLU A 669 27.72 -16.63 51.16
CA GLU A 669 26.81 -17.48 51.92
C GLU A 669 27.04 -17.29 53.43
N ALA A 670 26.02 -16.85 54.18
CA ALA A 670 25.87 -17.10 55.61
C ALA A 670 24.39 -16.86 56.05
N GLN A 671 23.67 -17.94 56.36
CA GLN A 671 22.56 -17.97 57.31
C GLN A 671 23.12 -18.13 58.76
N PRO A 672 22.34 -18.06 59.87
CA PRO A 672 21.01 -17.47 60.14
C PRO A 672 20.98 -16.64 61.47
N THR A 673 19.76 -16.30 61.94
CA THR A 673 19.32 -15.75 63.25
C THR A 673 19.44 -14.22 63.41
N SER A 674 18.44 -13.48 63.87
CA SER A 674 17.22 -13.77 64.66
C SER A 674 16.07 -12.85 64.27
#